data_AF-A0A452XQT2-F1
#
_entry.id   AF-A0A452XQT2-F1
#
_cell.length_a   1.000
_cell.length_b   1.000
_cell.length_c   1.000
_cell.angle_alpha   90.00
_cell.angle_beta   90.00
_cell.angle_gamma   90.00
#
_symmetry.space_group_name_H-M   'P 1'
#
loop_
_entity.id
_entity.type
_entity.pdbx_description
1 polymer ?
#
loop_
_entity_poly.entity_id
_entity_poly.type
_entity_poly.pdbx_seq_one_letter_code
_entity_poly.pdbx_strand_id
1 'polypeptide(L)'
;FPGKNTRPTYLISHFCNAEEGIQNYVRNLTSSYANTSNESSMVSASVIMFLLVGLSFNLNLFSRFSDISATLDPKVRLFLSSAFSLFLPVMSYLFSEAKNSRSDATDTGGDLSLQAGMILLWMLLVELLRKKVDEVRMRGYSGSMQRAGRVVWLGSLVFFNIQRAGRKALFGVLWVLCATKVVQKIAFTEIGKRSYAYGKNTRLITSYMSQMLQKNGSKEEHHHGSPSTHINVDHLALTDGNHGGGGEATLKKCKFVIMGEEDLVIQPSPDGYKLQDVSPEDNVATVGKIWSHACSNLDQGPQLKRLCFSFALFKLLRRRFEHLPPVIDVDAETRECRDLLFNGVYNDKTEDAAGALFQMMNDEVNFLCEYYHSVIPVVLASPFFFLANYILLPVVVSGLCIMTVILSSFGNVPFALSSIRTDNFAISAGVINTTMCLLIEAYYWPPAFFTAVNFFITFFLFVIFFFEEIWEFIVFLFSDWFIVSLLCNYVTKPQWQSSPMYSGAVHRILWVRRKMNRPILNFKQFSMLNIRWPLVLSIPSMFSLLLQTVHVPNKAKHSIVKFLMAHIRDGHQTPLGNGKSALAGRRDDLMPACRSKSVAEVILTWHVATSIMEAKCPPLGKQSMDSHTVASSLSRYCAYLVAFHPELLPENPDNTERVFEAAKAELKGALGCANYYLSWWHTRVDKIMQAVAEVATMTEWKEGEVVLNGAKLGILLKEEATRDNSIQWEETWTLLADVWTELVVYLAPSNEEERVMGHESLLVQGGEFITMLWALTTHTGITRP
;
A
#
# COMPACT_ATOMS: atom_id res chain seq x y z
N PHE A 1 -44.88 16.20 32.36
CA PHE A 1 -45.76 17.13 31.62
C PHE A 1 -46.49 16.37 30.52
N PRO A 2 -47.83 16.32 30.54
CA PRO A 2 -48.64 15.69 29.51
C PRO A 2 -48.72 16.64 28.30
N GLY A 3 -47.94 16.36 27.26
CA GLY A 3 -48.07 17.00 25.95
C GLY A 3 -48.55 15.95 24.95
N LYS A 4 -49.72 16.14 24.37
CA LYS A 4 -50.29 15.27 23.35
C LYS A 4 -49.25 15.00 22.27
N ASN A 5 -48.87 13.73 22.08
CA ASN A 5 -48.20 13.22 20.87
C ASN A 5 -49.20 13.33 19.69
N THR A 6 -49.51 14.55 19.26
CA THR A 6 -50.29 14.76 18.03
C THR A 6 -49.43 14.31 16.86
N ARG A 7 -49.84 13.19 16.21
CA ARG A 7 -49.28 12.74 14.93
C ARG A 7 -49.20 13.95 13.98
N PRO A 8 -48.04 14.25 13.37
CA PRO A 8 -47.89 15.38 12.46
C PRO A 8 -48.62 15.08 11.14
N THR A 9 -49.92 15.37 11.10
CA THR A 9 -50.84 15.07 9.98
C THR A 9 -50.38 15.67 8.65
N TYR A 10 -49.72 16.83 8.67
CA TYR A 10 -49.17 17.46 7.47
C TYR A 10 -47.95 16.72 6.88
N LEU A 11 -47.05 16.19 7.72
CA LEU A 11 -45.90 15.42 7.24
C LEU A 11 -46.32 14.03 6.78
N ILE A 12 -47.29 13.43 7.46
CA ILE A 12 -47.86 12.13 7.09
C ILE A 12 -48.63 12.25 5.76
N SER A 13 -49.46 13.28 5.55
CA SER A 13 -50.15 13.44 4.27
C SER A 13 -49.18 13.72 3.10
N HIS A 14 -48.05 14.39 3.37
CA HIS A 14 -47.06 14.69 2.33
C HIS A 14 -46.19 13.47 1.95
N PHE A 15 -45.72 12.69 2.93
CA PHE A 15 -44.80 11.57 2.69
C PHE A 15 -45.44 10.19 2.72
N CYS A 16 -46.60 10.02 3.37
CA CYS A 16 -47.32 8.76 3.55
C CYS A 16 -48.63 8.70 2.74
N ASN A 17 -48.64 9.14 1.48
CA ASN A 17 -49.82 9.05 0.58
C ASN A 17 -50.37 7.61 0.38
N ALA A 18 -49.67 6.58 0.88
CA ALA A 18 -50.06 5.17 0.86
C ALA A 18 -50.00 4.53 2.27
N GLU A 19 -50.53 5.20 3.29
CA GLU A 19 -50.46 4.78 4.72
C GLU A 19 -50.94 3.33 4.94
N GLU A 20 -52.03 2.91 4.29
CA GLU A 20 -52.55 1.53 4.38
C GLU A 20 -51.59 0.48 3.79
N GLY A 21 -50.87 0.84 2.72
CA GLY A 21 -49.84 -0.01 2.12
C GLY A 21 -48.61 -0.17 3.02
N ILE A 22 -48.19 0.89 3.70
CA ILE A 22 -47.06 0.87 4.65
C ILE A 22 -47.42 0.05 5.88
N GLN A 23 -48.62 0.22 6.43
CA GLN A 23 -49.07 -0.58 7.59
C GLN A 23 -49.16 -2.07 7.25
N ASN A 24 -49.64 -2.43 6.06
CA ASN A 24 -49.63 -3.81 5.58
C ASN A 24 -48.21 -4.34 5.34
N TYR A 25 -47.30 -3.51 4.83
CA TYR A 25 -45.89 -3.86 4.68
C TYR A 25 -45.21 -4.11 6.03
N VAL A 26 -45.37 -3.19 6.99
CA VAL A 26 -44.86 -3.32 8.37
C VAL A 26 -45.46 -4.55 9.04
N ARG A 27 -46.77 -4.78 8.91
CA ARG A 27 -47.43 -5.97 9.48
C ARG A 27 -46.91 -7.26 8.87
N ASN A 28 -46.69 -7.34 7.56
CA ASN A 28 -46.15 -8.54 6.91
C ASN A 28 -44.66 -8.78 7.20
N LEU A 29 -43.87 -7.73 7.41
CA LEU A 29 -42.48 -7.86 7.82
C LEU A 29 -42.36 -8.20 9.31
N THR A 30 -43.32 -7.73 10.11
CA THR A 30 -43.30 -7.83 11.56
C THR A 30 -44.16 -8.97 12.11
N SER A 31 -44.97 -9.64 11.26
CA SER A 31 -45.90 -10.70 11.69
C SER A 31 -45.20 -11.87 12.37
N SER A 32 -43.94 -12.12 12.02
CA SER A 32 -43.12 -13.14 12.67
C SER A 32 -42.52 -12.68 14.01
N TYR A 33 -42.39 -11.37 14.27
CA TYR A 33 -41.96 -10.85 15.59
C TYR A 33 -43.06 -11.03 16.66
N ALA A 34 -44.32 -11.16 16.24
CA ALA A 34 -45.43 -11.42 17.15
C ALA A 34 -45.53 -12.90 17.60
N ASN A 35 -44.79 -13.81 16.94
CA ASN A 35 -44.74 -15.22 17.32
C ASN A 35 -43.55 -15.45 18.27
N THR A 36 -43.83 -15.71 19.55
CA THR A 36 -42.86 -15.75 20.65
C THR A 36 -41.74 -16.79 20.50
N SER A 37 -41.88 -17.78 19.62
CA SER A 37 -40.85 -18.80 19.37
C SER A 37 -39.65 -18.27 18.56
N ASN A 38 -39.84 -17.22 17.74
CA ASN A 38 -38.86 -16.79 16.72
C ASN A 38 -38.31 -15.37 16.98
N GLU A 39 -38.72 -14.70 18.05
CA GLU A 39 -38.34 -13.31 18.35
C GLU A 39 -36.82 -13.16 18.53
N SER A 40 -36.16 -14.14 19.15
CA SER A 40 -34.72 -14.14 19.45
C SER A 40 -33.84 -14.26 18.19
N SER A 41 -34.19 -15.15 17.26
CA SER A 41 -33.45 -15.36 16.00
C SER A 41 -33.57 -14.12 15.08
N MET A 42 -34.69 -13.42 15.16
CA MET A 42 -34.99 -12.27 14.29
C MET A 42 -34.33 -10.96 14.74
N VAL A 43 -34.32 -10.70 16.06
CA VAL A 43 -33.59 -9.57 16.62
C VAL A 43 -32.08 -9.79 16.44
N SER A 44 -31.59 -11.01 16.65
CA SER A 44 -30.17 -11.33 16.44
C SER A 44 -29.73 -11.12 14.98
N ALA A 45 -30.54 -11.52 13.98
CA ALA A 45 -30.24 -11.25 12.57
C ALA A 45 -30.02 -9.76 12.27
N SER A 46 -30.96 -8.92 12.74
CA SER A 46 -30.96 -7.47 12.50
C SER A 46 -29.80 -6.79 13.24
N VAL A 47 -29.51 -7.23 14.46
CA VAL A 47 -28.37 -6.75 15.27
C VAL A 47 -27.03 -7.12 14.63
N ILE A 48 -26.87 -8.38 14.19
CA ILE A 48 -25.66 -8.84 13.49
C ILE A 48 -25.43 -8.01 12.23
N MET A 49 -26.48 -7.79 11.43
CA MET A 49 -26.40 -6.96 10.23
C MET A 49 -26.08 -5.50 10.54
N PHE A 50 -26.68 -4.92 11.58
CA PHE A 50 -26.40 -3.55 12.00
C PHE A 50 -24.93 -3.39 12.42
N LEU A 51 -24.41 -4.33 13.22
CA LEU A 51 -22.99 -4.36 13.60
C LEU A 51 -22.07 -4.51 12.39
N LEU A 52 -22.41 -5.41 11.45
CA LEU A 52 -21.63 -5.62 10.22
C LEU A 52 -21.61 -4.37 9.34
N VAL A 53 -22.76 -3.72 9.14
CA VAL A 53 -22.88 -2.48 8.37
C VAL A 53 -22.14 -1.35 9.06
N GLY A 54 -22.32 -1.18 10.37
CA GLY A 54 -21.62 -0.16 11.16
C GLY A 54 -20.11 -0.34 11.10
N LEU A 55 -19.62 -1.57 11.28
CA LEU A 55 -18.20 -1.90 11.16
C LEU A 55 -17.69 -1.65 9.74
N SER A 56 -18.39 -2.12 8.71
CA SER A 56 -17.99 -1.95 7.31
C SER A 56 -17.98 -0.47 6.89
N PHE A 57 -18.98 0.30 7.33
CA PHE A 57 -19.07 1.74 7.04
C PHE A 57 -17.94 2.51 7.70
N ASN A 58 -17.71 2.31 9.01
CA ASN A 58 -16.63 2.96 9.72
C ASN A 58 -15.27 2.58 9.13
N LEU A 59 -15.02 1.30 8.84
CA LEU A 59 -13.76 0.87 8.25
C LEU A 59 -13.55 1.42 6.84
N ASN A 60 -14.58 1.46 5.99
CA ASN A 60 -14.46 2.05 4.65
C ASN A 60 -14.27 3.57 4.68
N LEU A 61 -14.86 4.27 5.66
CA LEU A 61 -14.67 5.70 5.86
C LEU A 61 -13.26 5.97 6.40
N PHE A 62 -12.88 5.36 7.53
CA PHE A 62 -11.62 5.64 8.22
C PHE A 62 -10.38 5.14 7.47
N SER A 63 -10.42 3.97 6.83
CA SER A 63 -9.26 3.43 6.07
C SER A 63 -8.87 4.28 4.86
N ARG A 64 -9.75 5.20 4.41
CA ARG A 64 -9.54 6.00 3.19
C ARG A 64 -9.20 7.45 3.46
N PHE A 65 -9.40 7.93 4.71
CA PHE A 65 -8.98 9.25 5.16
C PHE A 65 -7.60 9.25 5.84
N SER A 66 -7.12 8.11 6.34
CA SER A 66 -5.74 7.94 6.80
C SER A 66 -4.87 7.50 5.62
N ASP A 67 -4.10 8.44 5.06
CA ASP A 67 -3.02 8.25 4.08
C ASP A 67 -3.17 7.09 3.07
N ILE A 68 -3.55 7.47 1.83
CA ILE A 68 -3.38 6.82 0.51
C ILE A 68 -2.78 5.40 0.55
N SER A 69 -3.46 4.49 1.21
CA SER A 69 -3.21 3.07 1.09
C SER A 69 -4.57 2.44 0.89
N ALA A 70 -4.78 1.86 -0.28
CA ALA A 70 -6.00 1.15 -0.63
C ALA A 70 -6.18 -0.16 0.19
N THR A 71 -5.36 -0.35 1.22
CA THR A 71 -5.13 -1.57 1.96
C THR A 71 -5.57 -1.36 3.41
N LEU A 72 -6.71 -1.94 3.77
CA LEU A 72 -7.04 -2.17 5.18
C LEU A 72 -5.89 -2.91 5.85
N ASP A 73 -5.55 -2.49 7.07
CA ASP A 73 -4.61 -3.16 7.96
C ASP A 73 -4.89 -4.68 7.95
N PRO A 74 -3.87 -5.54 7.76
CA PRO A 74 -4.03 -6.99 7.72
C PRO A 74 -4.79 -7.58 8.92
N LYS A 75 -4.73 -6.97 10.12
CA LYS A 75 -5.49 -7.43 11.29
C LYS A 75 -6.98 -7.11 11.19
N VAL A 76 -7.32 -5.91 10.72
CA VAL A 76 -8.71 -5.51 10.45
C VAL A 76 -9.29 -6.36 9.32
N ARG A 77 -8.46 -6.68 8.30
CA ARG A 77 -8.83 -7.59 7.22
C ARG A 77 -9.10 -9.00 7.74
N LEU A 78 -8.28 -9.53 8.64
CA LEU A 78 -8.49 -10.85 9.24
C LEU A 78 -9.78 -10.88 10.08
N PHE A 79 -10.02 -9.84 10.88
CA PHE A 79 -11.27 -9.69 11.64
C PHE A 79 -12.49 -9.65 10.72
N LEU A 80 -12.46 -8.82 9.67
CA LEU A 80 -13.52 -8.77 8.66
C LEU A 80 -13.69 -10.11 7.93
N SER A 81 -12.58 -10.79 7.59
CA SER A 81 -12.62 -12.08 6.89
C SER A 81 -13.28 -13.14 7.75
N SER A 82 -13.00 -13.13 9.05
CA SER A 82 -13.66 -13.99 10.04
C SER A 82 -15.15 -13.64 10.19
N ALA A 83 -15.49 -12.35 10.28
CA ALA A 83 -16.88 -11.91 10.37
C ALA A 83 -17.70 -12.30 9.11
N PHE A 84 -17.14 -12.11 7.92
CA PHE A 84 -17.79 -12.49 6.66
C PHE A 84 -17.84 -14.01 6.47
N SER A 85 -16.86 -14.79 6.94
CA SER A 85 -16.90 -16.25 6.83
C SER A 85 -18.03 -16.86 7.68
N LEU A 86 -18.22 -16.35 8.90
CA LEU A 86 -19.31 -16.74 9.81
C LEU A 86 -20.69 -16.21 9.39
N PHE A 87 -20.72 -15.15 8.59
CA PHE A 87 -21.96 -14.52 8.14
C PHE A 87 -22.89 -15.46 7.36
N LEU A 88 -22.36 -16.16 6.36
CA LEU A 88 -23.21 -16.96 5.46
C LEU A 88 -23.87 -18.15 6.18
N PRO A 89 -23.16 -18.94 7.02
CA PRO A 89 -23.79 -20.00 7.80
C PRO A 89 -24.91 -19.50 8.71
N VAL A 90 -24.68 -18.41 9.45
CA VAL A 90 -25.67 -17.83 10.37
C VAL A 90 -26.90 -17.34 9.61
N MET A 91 -26.71 -16.61 8.51
CA MET A 91 -27.82 -16.12 7.71
C MET A 91 -28.56 -17.22 6.95
N SER A 92 -27.89 -18.31 6.58
CA SER A 92 -28.53 -19.49 6.00
C SER A 92 -29.45 -20.19 7.01
N TYR A 93 -29.02 -20.30 8.26
CA TYR A 93 -29.87 -20.83 9.34
C TYR A 93 -31.10 -19.95 9.54
N LEU A 94 -30.90 -18.63 9.68
CA LEU A 94 -31.98 -17.66 9.85
C LEU A 94 -32.93 -17.61 8.65
N PHE A 95 -32.41 -17.77 7.43
CA PHE A 95 -33.20 -17.90 6.21
C PHE A 95 -34.09 -19.14 6.25
N SER A 96 -33.55 -20.29 6.67
CA SER A 96 -34.30 -21.54 6.78
C SER A 96 -35.43 -21.43 7.82
N GLU A 97 -35.16 -20.82 8.97
CA GLU A 97 -36.15 -20.60 10.03
C GLU A 97 -37.28 -19.66 9.55
N ALA A 98 -36.93 -18.54 8.92
CA ALA A 98 -37.88 -17.58 8.36
C ALA A 98 -38.69 -18.12 7.17
N LYS A 99 -38.18 -19.16 6.50
CA LYS A 99 -38.89 -19.88 5.44
C LYS A 99 -39.90 -20.87 6.04
N ASN A 100 -39.50 -21.63 7.06
CA ASN A 100 -40.33 -22.67 7.67
C ASN A 100 -41.46 -22.11 8.54
N SER A 101 -41.35 -20.89 9.07
CA SER A 101 -42.45 -20.25 9.81
C SER A 101 -43.72 -19.99 8.99
N ARG A 102 -43.64 -20.10 7.65
CA ARG A 102 -44.79 -19.96 6.73
C ARG A 102 -45.51 -21.29 6.45
N SER A 103 -44.90 -22.45 6.70
CA SER A 103 -45.57 -23.74 6.45
C SER A 103 -46.67 -24.05 7.46
N ASP A 104 -46.68 -23.37 8.62
CA ASP A 104 -47.67 -23.59 9.69
C ASP A 104 -48.90 -22.65 9.57
N ALA A 105 -48.89 -21.67 8.67
CA ALA A 105 -50.00 -20.75 8.44
C ALA A 105 -50.68 -21.05 7.08
N THR A 106 -51.97 -21.33 7.13
CA THR A 106 -52.81 -21.79 6.02
C THR A 106 -52.70 -20.95 4.73
N ASP A 107 -52.57 -21.70 3.64
CA ASP A 107 -52.70 -21.41 2.21
C ASP A 107 -53.10 -19.98 1.76
N THR A 108 -52.18 -19.29 1.08
CA THR A 108 -52.43 -18.46 -0.13
C THR A 108 -51.10 -17.95 -0.69
N GLY A 109 -50.66 -18.53 -1.81
CA GLY A 109 -49.57 -18.05 -2.67
C GLY A 109 -48.18 -18.55 -2.28
N GLY A 110 -47.64 -19.52 -3.02
CA GLY A 110 -46.33 -20.17 -2.80
C GLY A 110 -45.08 -19.31 -2.99
N ASP A 111 -45.12 -18.02 -2.65
CA ASP A 111 -43.98 -17.10 -2.73
C ASP A 111 -43.29 -16.92 -1.36
N LEU A 112 -42.00 -16.59 -1.40
CA LEU A 112 -41.14 -16.41 -0.22
C LEU A 112 -41.69 -15.33 0.73
N SER A 113 -41.61 -15.55 2.05
CA SER A 113 -41.99 -14.53 3.05
C SER A 113 -41.18 -13.25 2.83
N LEU A 114 -41.78 -12.08 3.05
CA LEU A 114 -41.08 -10.79 2.87
C LEU A 114 -39.80 -10.73 3.71
N GLN A 115 -39.81 -11.33 4.90
CA GLN A 115 -38.67 -11.46 5.79
C GLN A 115 -37.57 -12.37 5.22
N ALA A 116 -37.90 -13.59 4.78
CA ALA A 116 -36.91 -14.47 4.16
C ALA A 116 -36.34 -13.84 2.87
N GLY A 117 -37.14 -13.06 2.15
CA GLY A 117 -36.69 -12.20 1.05
C GLY A 117 -35.68 -11.14 1.49
N MET A 118 -35.89 -10.45 2.61
CA MET A 118 -34.93 -9.48 3.16
C MET A 118 -33.61 -10.14 3.58
N ILE A 119 -33.66 -11.30 4.22
CA ILE A 119 -32.46 -12.06 4.60
C ILE A 119 -31.68 -12.46 3.33
N LEU A 120 -32.37 -12.94 2.30
CA LEU A 120 -31.78 -13.28 1.00
C LEU A 120 -31.15 -12.06 0.31
N LEU A 121 -31.78 -10.90 0.42
CA LEU A 121 -31.27 -9.64 -0.12
C LEU A 121 -29.96 -9.25 0.57
N TRP A 122 -29.91 -9.34 1.91
CA TRP A 122 -28.68 -9.12 2.67
C TRP A 122 -27.59 -10.12 2.32
N MET A 123 -27.92 -11.40 2.12
CA MET A 123 -26.96 -12.41 1.68
C MET A 123 -26.32 -12.05 0.33
N LEU A 124 -27.11 -11.60 -0.65
CA LEU A 124 -26.59 -11.17 -1.95
C LEU A 124 -25.75 -9.89 -1.86
N LEU A 125 -26.22 -8.87 -1.13
CA LEU A 125 -25.50 -7.60 -0.97
C LEU A 125 -24.17 -7.79 -0.23
N VAL A 126 -24.15 -8.59 0.83
CA VAL A 126 -22.92 -8.90 1.56
C VAL A 126 -21.96 -9.72 0.70
N GLU A 127 -22.44 -10.64 -0.14
CA GLU A 127 -21.58 -11.38 -1.07
C GLU A 127 -20.96 -10.46 -2.15
N LEU A 128 -21.66 -9.39 -2.57
CA LEU A 128 -21.07 -8.33 -3.41
C LEU A 128 -19.96 -7.57 -2.66
N LEU A 129 -20.20 -7.19 -1.41
CA LEU A 129 -19.24 -6.46 -0.57
C LEU A 129 -18.03 -7.29 -0.13
N ARG A 130 -18.15 -8.62 -0.07
CA ARG A 130 -17.08 -9.56 0.33
C ARG A 130 -15.84 -9.52 -0.60
N LYS A 131 -15.92 -8.85 -1.75
CA LYS A 131 -14.89 -8.81 -2.80
C LYS A 131 -13.49 -8.38 -2.33
N LYS A 132 -13.37 -7.47 -1.36
CA LYS A 132 -12.07 -6.96 -0.88
C LYS A 132 -11.44 -7.72 0.29
N VAL A 133 -12.19 -8.61 0.94
CA VAL A 133 -11.72 -9.26 2.18
C VAL A 133 -11.13 -10.64 1.94
N ASP A 134 -11.62 -11.36 0.93
CA ASP A 134 -11.11 -12.67 0.54
C ASP A 134 -9.80 -12.52 -0.29
N GLU A 135 -8.65 -12.66 0.37
CA GLU A 135 -7.27 -12.84 -0.11
C GLU A 135 -6.91 -12.49 -1.58
N VAL A 136 -5.85 -11.68 -1.74
CA VAL A 136 -5.16 -11.38 -3.01
C VAL A 136 -3.79 -12.09 -3.10
N ARG A 137 -3.56 -13.20 -2.38
CA ARG A 137 -2.40 -14.03 -2.72
C ARG A 137 -2.71 -14.74 -4.04
N MET A 138 -2.06 -14.34 -5.13
CA MET A 138 -2.17 -14.95 -6.47
C MET A 138 -1.88 -16.47 -6.52
N ARG A 139 -1.59 -17.12 -5.38
CA ARG A 139 -1.18 -18.53 -5.27
C ARG A 139 -2.31 -19.54 -5.01
N GLY A 140 -3.56 -19.13 -4.76
CA GLY A 140 -4.63 -20.09 -4.41
C GLY A 140 -5.86 -20.07 -5.33
N TYR A 141 -6.17 -21.18 -6.01
CA TYR A 141 -7.47 -21.39 -6.67
C TYR A 141 -8.60 -21.68 -5.64
N SER A 142 -8.25 -22.12 -4.44
CA SER A 142 -9.18 -22.60 -3.41
C SER A 142 -10.25 -21.56 -3.02
N GLY A 143 -9.85 -20.33 -2.71
CA GLY A 143 -10.77 -19.28 -2.27
C GLY A 143 -11.77 -18.83 -3.36
N SER A 144 -11.33 -18.75 -4.62
CA SER A 144 -12.20 -18.39 -5.74
C SER A 144 -13.21 -19.50 -6.06
N MET A 145 -12.80 -20.78 -5.94
CA MET A 145 -13.68 -21.92 -6.16
C MET A 145 -14.77 -21.99 -5.08
N GLN A 146 -14.41 -21.77 -3.81
CA GLN A 146 -15.37 -21.73 -2.71
C GLN A 146 -16.39 -20.60 -2.88
N ARG A 147 -15.95 -19.43 -3.36
CA ARG A 147 -16.83 -18.30 -3.68
C ARG A 147 -17.80 -18.62 -4.83
N ALA A 148 -17.32 -19.27 -5.89
CA ALA A 148 -18.17 -19.70 -6.98
C ALA A 148 -19.27 -20.66 -6.49
N GLY A 149 -18.93 -21.63 -5.63
CA GLY A 149 -19.89 -22.53 -5.01
C GLY A 149 -20.99 -21.78 -4.22
N ARG A 150 -20.63 -20.77 -3.43
CA ARG A 150 -21.61 -19.94 -2.69
C ARG A 150 -22.55 -19.18 -3.62
N VAL A 151 -22.03 -18.57 -4.70
CA VAL A 151 -22.85 -17.81 -5.64
C VAL A 151 -23.80 -18.72 -6.41
N VAL A 152 -23.37 -19.93 -6.79
CA VAL A 152 -24.25 -20.95 -7.39
C VAL A 152 -25.37 -21.33 -6.41
N TRP A 153 -25.04 -21.56 -5.14
CA TRP A 153 -26.03 -21.86 -4.10
C TRP A 153 -27.01 -20.71 -3.86
N LEU A 154 -26.54 -19.46 -3.79
CA LEU A 154 -27.44 -18.29 -3.70
C LEU A 154 -28.36 -18.17 -4.92
N GLY A 155 -27.87 -18.51 -6.11
CA GLY A 155 -28.68 -18.55 -7.33
C GLY A 155 -29.80 -19.58 -7.24
N SER A 156 -29.51 -20.77 -6.72
CA SER A 156 -30.55 -21.78 -6.52
C SER A 156 -31.62 -21.27 -5.55
N LEU A 157 -31.23 -20.57 -4.47
CA LEU A 157 -32.20 -19.99 -3.55
C LEU A 157 -33.10 -18.94 -4.23
N VAL A 158 -32.54 -18.08 -5.08
CA VAL A 158 -33.30 -17.07 -5.83
C VAL A 158 -34.30 -17.73 -6.79
N PHE A 159 -33.85 -18.64 -7.65
CA PHE A 159 -34.66 -19.13 -8.76
C PHE A 159 -35.66 -20.22 -8.37
N PHE A 160 -35.42 -20.98 -7.30
CA PHE A 160 -36.33 -22.03 -6.82
C PHE A 160 -37.36 -21.55 -5.80
N ASN A 161 -37.05 -20.53 -4.98
CA ASN A 161 -37.96 -20.11 -3.90
C ASN A 161 -38.82 -18.88 -4.24
N ILE A 162 -38.45 -18.09 -5.25
CA ILE A 162 -39.19 -16.88 -5.63
C ILE A 162 -40.04 -17.18 -6.88
N GLN A 163 -41.35 -17.06 -6.73
CA GLN A 163 -42.33 -17.36 -7.77
C GLN A 163 -42.83 -16.10 -8.47
N ARG A 164 -42.93 -14.95 -7.78
CA ARG A 164 -43.37 -13.69 -8.40
C ARG A 164 -42.33 -13.17 -9.39
N ALA A 165 -42.78 -12.90 -10.62
CA ALA A 165 -41.94 -12.42 -11.72
C ALA A 165 -41.13 -11.15 -11.35
N GLY A 166 -41.76 -10.16 -10.73
CA GLY A 166 -41.13 -8.89 -10.37
C GLY A 166 -40.06 -9.02 -9.28
N ARG A 167 -40.28 -9.88 -8.28
CA ARG A 167 -39.28 -10.18 -7.25
C ARG A 167 -38.15 -11.03 -7.82
N LYS A 168 -38.49 -12.08 -8.57
CA LYS A 168 -37.53 -12.98 -9.22
C LYS A 168 -36.58 -12.20 -10.15
N ALA A 169 -37.10 -11.20 -10.86
CA ALA A 169 -36.31 -10.28 -11.67
C ALA A 169 -35.31 -9.46 -10.83
N LEU A 170 -35.75 -8.82 -9.73
CA LEU A 170 -34.88 -8.00 -8.86
C LEU A 170 -33.75 -8.83 -8.24
N PHE A 171 -34.10 -9.97 -7.64
CA PHE A 171 -33.13 -10.87 -7.02
C PHE A 171 -32.23 -11.54 -8.05
N GLY A 172 -32.77 -11.86 -9.24
CA GLY A 172 -32.01 -12.38 -10.37
C GLY A 172 -30.96 -11.39 -10.86
N VAL A 173 -31.28 -10.09 -10.96
CA VAL A 173 -30.32 -9.04 -11.31
C VAL A 173 -29.18 -8.96 -10.29
N LEU A 174 -29.48 -8.96 -8.99
CA LEU A 174 -28.46 -8.97 -7.94
C LEU A 174 -27.57 -10.22 -8.01
N TRP A 175 -28.17 -11.38 -8.30
CA TRP A 175 -27.41 -12.61 -8.51
C TRP A 175 -26.49 -12.55 -9.74
N VAL A 176 -26.96 -11.97 -10.87
CA VAL A 176 -26.13 -11.75 -12.06
C VAL A 176 -24.93 -10.85 -11.75
N LEU A 177 -25.12 -9.81 -10.94
CA LEU A 177 -24.01 -8.97 -10.47
C LEU A 177 -23.00 -9.79 -9.64
N CYS A 178 -23.46 -10.63 -8.71
CA CYS A 178 -22.59 -11.53 -7.94
C CYS A 178 -21.81 -12.49 -8.85
N ALA A 179 -22.49 -13.17 -9.77
CA ALA A 179 -21.90 -14.11 -10.71
C ALA A 179 -20.85 -13.44 -11.60
N THR A 180 -21.17 -12.25 -12.12
CA THR A 180 -20.24 -11.45 -12.92
C THR A 180 -18.97 -11.15 -12.14
N LYS A 181 -19.07 -10.70 -10.89
CA LYS A 181 -17.89 -10.37 -10.06
C LYS A 181 -17.00 -11.59 -9.80
N VAL A 182 -17.57 -12.78 -9.64
CA VAL A 182 -16.80 -14.04 -9.52
C VAL A 182 -16.08 -14.37 -10.82
N VAL A 183 -16.79 -14.35 -11.94
CA VAL A 183 -16.21 -14.62 -13.27
C VAL A 183 -15.11 -13.61 -13.58
N GLN A 184 -15.33 -12.33 -13.29
CA GLN A 184 -14.36 -11.25 -13.44
C GLN A 184 -13.08 -11.54 -12.63
N LYS A 185 -13.19 -11.95 -11.36
CA LYS A 185 -12.02 -12.31 -10.51
C LYS A 185 -11.24 -13.50 -11.10
N ILE A 186 -11.94 -14.54 -11.55
CA ILE A 186 -11.31 -15.72 -12.17
C ILE A 186 -10.60 -15.34 -13.47
N ALA A 187 -11.28 -14.60 -14.34
CA ALA A 187 -10.73 -14.15 -15.62
C ALA A 187 -9.48 -13.31 -15.42
N PHE A 188 -9.49 -12.34 -14.49
CA PHE A 188 -8.32 -11.50 -14.23
C PHE A 188 -7.16 -12.27 -13.64
N THR A 189 -7.43 -13.23 -12.75
CA THR A 189 -6.38 -14.09 -12.19
C THR A 189 -5.72 -14.93 -13.29
N GLU A 190 -6.50 -15.48 -14.22
CA GLU A 190 -5.98 -16.30 -15.30
C GLU A 190 -5.22 -15.47 -16.36
N ILE A 191 -5.78 -14.31 -16.75
CA ILE A 191 -5.12 -13.36 -17.66
C ILE A 191 -3.81 -12.87 -17.05
N GLY A 192 -3.81 -12.50 -15.77
CA GLY A 192 -2.61 -12.07 -15.05
C GLY A 192 -1.52 -13.14 -15.06
N LYS A 193 -1.88 -14.40 -14.77
CA LYS A 193 -0.93 -15.54 -14.78
C LYS A 193 -0.37 -15.84 -16.17
N ARG A 194 -1.19 -15.78 -17.21
CA ARG A 194 -0.77 -16.13 -18.58
C ARG A 194 -0.06 -15.00 -19.32
N SER A 195 -0.30 -13.75 -18.93
CA SER A 195 0.24 -12.57 -19.60
C SER A 195 1.77 -12.48 -19.48
N TYR A 196 2.42 -12.14 -20.60
CA TYR A 196 3.85 -11.83 -20.67
C TYR A 196 4.21 -10.50 -20.00
N ALA A 197 3.27 -9.55 -19.94
CA ALA A 197 3.47 -8.27 -19.26
C ALA A 197 3.41 -8.38 -17.72
N TYR A 198 2.77 -9.45 -17.18
CA TYR A 198 2.55 -9.58 -15.74
C TYR A 198 3.11 -10.91 -15.19
N GLY A 199 2.40 -12.03 -15.33
CA GLY A 199 2.76 -13.30 -14.70
C GLY A 199 4.09 -13.88 -15.20
N LYS A 200 4.31 -13.90 -16.52
CA LYS A 200 5.54 -14.44 -17.13
C LYS A 200 6.65 -13.39 -17.30
N ASN A 201 6.42 -12.19 -16.79
CA ASN A 201 7.24 -11.02 -17.10
C ASN A 201 8.67 -11.11 -16.60
N THR A 202 8.86 -11.61 -15.39
CA THR A 202 10.18 -11.66 -14.75
C THR A 202 11.17 -12.48 -15.56
N ARG A 203 10.79 -13.66 -16.06
CA ARG A 203 11.61 -14.49 -16.97
C ARG A 203 11.91 -13.79 -18.30
N LEU A 204 10.92 -13.06 -18.83
CA LEU A 204 11.05 -12.28 -20.05
C LEU A 204 12.08 -11.15 -19.89
N ILE A 205 11.96 -10.37 -18.81
CA ILE A 205 12.89 -9.29 -18.48
C ILE A 205 14.30 -9.83 -18.19
N THR A 206 14.45 -10.99 -17.52
CA THR A 206 15.76 -11.63 -17.34
C THR A 206 16.43 -11.94 -18.68
N SER A 207 15.67 -12.48 -19.64
CA SER A 207 16.18 -12.79 -20.99
C SER A 207 16.51 -11.51 -21.78
N TYR A 208 15.71 -10.46 -21.62
CA TYR A 208 15.95 -9.17 -22.24
C TYR A 208 17.23 -8.51 -21.73
N MET A 209 17.41 -8.46 -20.41
CA MET A 209 18.57 -7.84 -19.79
C MET A 209 19.86 -8.57 -20.15
N SER A 210 19.86 -9.91 -20.19
CA SER A 210 21.04 -10.67 -20.59
C SER A 210 21.46 -10.39 -22.04
N GLN A 211 20.51 -10.37 -22.98
CA GLN A 211 20.77 -10.06 -24.38
C GLN A 211 21.25 -8.61 -24.57
N MET A 212 20.66 -7.66 -23.85
CA MET A 212 21.04 -6.25 -23.91
C MET A 212 22.47 -6.02 -23.39
N LEU A 213 22.83 -6.61 -22.25
CA LEU A 213 24.15 -6.46 -21.64
C LEU A 213 25.25 -7.12 -22.48
N GLN A 214 25.01 -8.31 -23.04
CA GLN A 214 25.96 -8.95 -23.96
C GLN A 214 26.26 -8.09 -25.20
N LYS A 215 25.23 -7.41 -25.73
CA LYS A 215 25.37 -6.51 -26.90
C LYS A 215 26.11 -5.22 -26.57
N ASN A 216 25.99 -4.73 -25.34
CA ASN A 216 26.73 -3.55 -24.90
C ASN A 216 28.21 -3.90 -24.61
N GLY A 217 28.49 -5.03 -23.96
CA GLY A 217 29.86 -5.50 -23.71
C GLY A 217 30.66 -5.76 -24.99
N SER A 218 30.04 -6.37 -26.00
CA SER A 218 30.69 -6.60 -27.31
C SER A 218 30.99 -5.32 -28.10
N LYS A 219 30.30 -4.20 -27.83
CA LYS A 219 30.60 -2.90 -28.45
C LYS A 219 31.75 -2.17 -27.77
N GLU A 220 31.94 -2.37 -26.46
CA GLU A 220 33.05 -1.78 -25.72
C GLU A 220 34.38 -2.49 -26.03
N GLU A 221 34.38 -3.81 -26.25
CA GLU A 221 35.59 -4.56 -26.63
C GLU A 221 36.16 -4.18 -28.01
N HIS A 222 35.31 -3.77 -28.96
CA HIS A 222 35.75 -3.34 -30.30
C HIS A 222 36.40 -1.94 -30.33
N HIS A 223 36.30 -1.13 -29.27
CA HIS A 223 36.93 0.20 -29.22
C HIS A 223 38.37 0.20 -28.69
N HIS A 224 38.92 -0.93 -28.24
CA HIS A 224 40.30 -1.02 -27.78
C HIS A 224 41.31 -1.58 -28.81
N GLY A 225 40.93 -1.74 -30.08
CA GLY A 225 41.81 -2.26 -31.13
C GLY A 225 41.94 -1.36 -32.38
N SER A 226 42.97 -0.51 -32.39
CA SER A 226 43.57 0.21 -33.54
C SER A 226 42.82 1.40 -34.19
N PRO A 227 43.57 2.44 -34.63
CA PRO A 227 43.01 3.64 -35.25
C PRO A 227 42.89 3.46 -36.76
N SER A 228 41.69 3.68 -37.31
CA SER A 228 41.56 4.00 -38.73
C SER A 228 40.36 4.90 -38.99
N THR A 229 40.69 6.14 -39.27
CA THR A 229 40.06 7.11 -40.17
C THR A 229 38.92 6.53 -41.02
N HIS A 230 37.67 6.93 -40.73
CA HIS A 230 36.76 7.39 -41.77
C HIS A 230 35.66 8.25 -41.13
N ILE A 231 35.72 9.52 -41.49
CA ILE A 231 34.75 10.56 -41.19
C ILE A 231 33.46 10.19 -41.93
N ASN A 232 32.32 10.14 -41.23
CA ASN A 232 31.09 10.65 -41.81
C ASN A 232 30.27 11.42 -40.78
N VAL A 233 29.78 12.54 -41.27
CA VAL A 233 29.36 13.73 -40.56
C VAL A 233 27.93 13.57 -40.05
N ASP A 234 27.73 13.78 -38.75
CA ASP A 234 26.55 14.45 -38.19
C ASP A 234 26.98 15.12 -36.88
N HIS A 235 27.86 16.11 -37.05
CA HIS A 235 28.28 17.04 -36.02
C HIS A 235 27.51 18.35 -36.25
N LEU A 236 26.37 18.54 -35.59
CA LEU A 236 25.84 19.88 -35.34
C LEU A 236 25.08 19.94 -34.01
N ALA A 237 25.77 20.51 -33.03
CA ALA A 237 25.29 21.13 -31.78
C ALA A 237 26.10 20.68 -30.55
N LEU A 238 27.39 21.01 -30.54
CA LEU A 238 28.19 21.08 -29.32
C LEU A 238 28.98 22.39 -29.37
N THR A 239 28.38 23.45 -28.82
CA THR A 239 29.05 24.53 -28.09
C THR A 239 27.96 25.42 -27.51
N ASP A 240 27.52 25.12 -26.29
CA ASP A 240 27.39 26.19 -25.29
C ASP A 240 27.55 25.60 -23.89
N GLY A 241 28.30 26.30 -23.04
CA GLY A 241 28.71 25.84 -21.73
C GLY A 241 27.54 25.78 -20.77
N ASN A 242 27.16 24.58 -20.32
CA ASN A 242 26.48 24.39 -19.04
C ASN A 242 26.67 22.95 -18.54
N HIS A 243 27.14 22.78 -17.31
CA HIS A 243 27.41 21.49 -16.66
C HIS A 243 26.16 20.63 -16.36
N GLY A 244 25.03 20.84 -17.06
CA GLY A 244 23.77 20.11 -16.86
C GLY A 244 23.40 19.08 -17.93
N GLY A 245 24.07 19.05 -19.09
CA GLY A 245 23.62 18.26 -20.26
C GLY A 245 23.96 16.76 -20.27
N GLY A 246 24.94 16.33 -19.47
CA GLY A 246 25.45 14.95 -19.49
C GLY A 246 24.45 13.90 -18.99
N GLY A 247 23.81 14.14 -17.86
CA GLY A 247 22.87 13.20 -17.24
C GLY A 247 21.56 13.01 -18.01
N GLU A 248 21.10 14.03 -18.73
CA GLU A 248 19.93 13.88 -19.59
C GLU A 248 20.24 13.04 -20.84
N ALA A 249 21.46 13.15 -21.36
CA ALA A 249 21.90 12.37 -22.50
C ALA A 249 22.06 10.87 -22.17
N THR A 250 22.49 10.52 -20.95
CA THR A 250 22.56 9.12 -20.50
C THR A 250 21.16 8.50 -20.38
N LEU A 251 20.21 9.22 -19.80
CA LEU A 251 18.81 8.75 -19.66
C LEU A 251 18.11 8.59 -21.02
N LYS A 252 18.38 9.47 -22.00
CA LYS A 252 17.86 9.34 -23.38
C LYS A 252 18.39 8.10 -24.11
N LYS A 253 19.57 7.62 -23.76
CA LYS A 253 20.19 6.40 -24.33
C LYS A 253 19.74 5.12 -23.63
N CYS A 254 19.04 5.21 -22.50
CA CYS A 254 18.63 4.06 -21.69
C CYS A 254 17.61 3.18 -22.45
N LYS A 255 17.87 1.87 -22.49
CA LYS A 255 17.04 0.88 -23.19
C LYS A 255 16.20 0.01 -22.26
N PHE A 256 16.06 0.38 -20.99
CA PHE A 256 15.21 -0.38 -20.07
C PHE A 256 13.75 -0.34 -20.54
N VAL A 257 13.11 -1.52 -20.59
CA VAL A 257 11.75 -1.67 -21.12
C VAL A 257 10.73 -1.42 -20.02
N ILE A 258 9.72 -0.63 -20.37
CA ILE A 258 8.64 -0.22 -19.46
C ILE A 258 7.34 -0.94 -19.82
N MET A 259 6.96 -0.98 -21.10
CA MET A 259 5.80 -1.74 -21.59
C MET A 259 5.97 -2.16 -23.05
N GLY A 260 5.25 -3.20 -23.46
CA GLY A 260 5.29 -3.74 -24.82
C GLY A 260 6.32 -4.85 -25.02
N GLU A 261 6.96 -5.34 -23.96
CA GLU A 261 7.90 -6.46 -24.06
C GLU A 261 7.29 -7.75 -24.63
N GLU A 262 5.96 -7.90 -24.54
CA GLU A 262 5.24 -9.02 -25.14
C GLU A 262 5.40 -9.11 -26.67
N ASP A 263 5.58 -7.97 -27.34
CA ASP A 263 5.75 -7.90 -28.80
C ASP A 263 7.16 -8.35 -29.24
N LEU A 264 8.11 -8.43 -28.30
CA LEU A 264 9.49 -8.86 -28.56
C LEU A 264 9.66 -10.38 -28.53
N VAL A 265 8.66 -11.14 -28.05
CA VAL A 265 8.79 -12.59 -27.84
C VAL A 265 8.71 -13.34 -29.16
N ILE A 266 9.84 -13.95 -29.57
CA ILE A 266 9.90 -14.80 -30.76
C ILE A 266 9.57 -16.25 -30.39
N GLN A 267 10.36 -16.86 -29.50
CA GLN A 267 10.22 -18.27 -29.12
C GLN A 267 10.66 -18.51 -27.66
N PRO A 268 10.05 -19.46 -26.94
CA PRO A 268 10.56 -19.93 -25.64
C PRO A 268 11.89 -20.68 -25.82
N SER A 269 12.84 -20.46 -24.91
CA SER A 269 14.17 -21.10 -24.84
C SER A 269 14.30 -21.85 -23.51
N PRO A 270 15.18 -22.85 -23.36
CA PRO A 270 15.38 -23.56 -22.09
C PRO A 270 15.65 -22.64 -20.90
N ASP A 271 16.39 -21.54 -21.14
CA ASP A 271 16.78 -20.56 -20.12
C ASP A 271 15.87 -19.31 -20.07
N GLY A 272 14.76 -19.27 -20.84
CA GLY A 272 13.89 -18.09 -20.91
C GLY A 272 13.19 -17.90 -22.25
N TYR A 273 13.44 -16.76 -22.92
CA TYR A 273 12.83 -16.41 -24.20
C TYR A 273 13.87 -15.87 -25.19
N LYS A 274 13.73 -16.19 -26.47
CA LYS A 274 14.44 -15.54 -27.57
C LYS A 274 13.68 -14.28 -27.97
N LEU A 275 14.36 -13.15 -27.97
CA LEU A 275 13.74 -11.84 -28.19
C LEU A 275 14.25 -11.16 -29.46
N GLN A 276 13.35 -10.42 -30.11
CA GLN A 276 13.70 -9.53 -31.20
C GLN A 276 14.51 -8.34 -30.67
N ASP A 277 15.47 -7.88 -31.47
CA ASP A 277 16.21 -6.66 -31.17
C ASP A 277 15.28 -5.44 -31.20
N VAL A 278 15.38 -4.57 -30.18
CA VAL A 278 14.58 -3.34 -30.10
C VAL A 278 15.03 -2.35 -31.17
N SER A 279 14.16 -2.13 -32.15
CA SER A 279 14.27 -1.10 -33.18
C SER A 279 13.68 0.23 -32.68
N PRO A 280 14.20 1.39 -33.12
CA PRO A 280 13.59 2.69 -32.82
C PRO A 280 12.11 2.79 -33.26
N GLU A 281 11.70 2.04 -34.28
CA GLU A 281 10.34 2.03 -34.83
C GLU A 281 9.37 1.09 -34.09
N ASP A 282 9.85 0.24 -33.17
CA ASP A 282 8.99 -0.73 -32.50
C ASP A 282 8.03 -0.06 -31.51
N ASN A 283 6.87 -0.69 -31.32
CA ASN A 283 5.83 -0.27 -30.36
C ASN A 283 6.22 -0.43 -28.88
N VAL A 284 7.47 -0.82 -28.60
CA VAL A 284 8.02 -1.01 -27.25
C VAL A 284 8.39 0.33 -26.62
N ALA A 285 7.86 0.57 -25.42
CA ALA A 285 8.17 1.74 -24.61
C ALA A 285 9.44 1.49 -23.78
N THR A 286 10.51 2.25 -24.07
CA THR A 286 11.75 2.26 -23.29
C THR A 286 11.91 3.57 -22.53
N VAL A 287 12.71 3.56 -21.46
CA VAL A 287 13.04 4.77 -20.67
C VAL A 287 13.57 5.88 -21.57
N GLY A 288 14.47 5.58 -22.51
CA GLY A 288 15.03 6.53 -23.46
C GLY A 288 13.97 7.20 -24.35
N LYS A 289 13.04 6.42 -24.92
CA LYS A 289 11.92 6.94 -25.74
C LYS A 289 11.01 7.87 -24.93
N ILE A 290 10.74 7.55 -23.67
CA ILE A 290 9.96 8.41 -22.78
C ILE A 290 10.75 9.68 -22.44
N TRP A 291 12.05 9.57 -22.19
CA TRP A 291 12.88 10.73 -21.86
C TRP A 291 13.05 11.69 -23.05
N SER A 292 13.02 11.19 -24.29
CA SER A 292 13.10 11.99 -25.52
C SER A 292 11.76 12.59 -25.95
N HIS A 293 10.64 11.85 -25.85
CA HIS A 293 9.36 12.26 -26.44
C HIS A 293 8.26 12.61 -25.44
N ALA A 294 8.36 12.19 -24.17
CA ALA A 294 7.31 12.46 -23.20
C ALA A 294 7.36 13.90 -22.68
N CYS A 295 6.21 14.57 -22.77
CA CYS A 295 5.83 15.71 -21.93
C CYS A 295 6.78 16.92 -21.93
N SER A 296 7.41 17.28 -23.05
CA SER A 296 8.15 18.55 -23.17
C SER A 296 7.27 19.78 -22.90
N ASN A 297 5.96 19.66 -23.13
CA ASN A 297 4.98 20.75 -22.99
C ASN A 297 4.17 20.70 -21.68
N LEU A 298 4.48 19.79 -20.74
CA LEU A 298 3.77 19.69 -19.46
C LEU A 298 4.71 20.01 -18.29
N ASP A 299 4.28 20.86 -17.37
CA ASP A 299 4.99 21.21 -16.14
C ASP A 299 5.40 20.00 -15.28
N GLN A 300 4.69 18.87 -15.39
CA GLN A 300 4.97 17.61 -14.67
C GLN A 300 5.90 16.65 -15.41
N GLY A 301 6.44 17.03 -16.57
CA GLY A 301 7.30 16.18 -17.40
C GLY A 301 8.39 15.44 -16.60
N PRO A 302 9.19 16.11 -15.75
CA PRO A 302 10.24 15.45 -14.98
C PRO A 302 9.73 14.39 -13.99
N GLN A 303 8.57 14.64 -13.35
CA GLN A 303 7.99 13.69 -12.39
C GLN A 303 7.42 12.45 -13.07
N LEU A 304 6.76 12.63 -14.22
CA LEU A 304 6.18 11.53 -15.00
C LEU A 304 7.29 10.65 -15.61
N LYS A 305 8.37 11.28 -16.10
CA LYS A 305 9.57 10.57 -16.57
C LYS A 305 10.19 9.71 -15.46
N ARG A 306 10.31 10.24 -14.23
CA ARG A 306 10.78 9.47 -13.07
C ARG A 306 9.85 8.32 -12.69
N LEU A 307 8.54 8.52 -12.73
CA LEU A 307 7.55 7.46 -12.45
C LEU A 307 7.66 6.30 -13.45
N CYS A 308 7.91 6.60 -14.73
CA CYS A 308 8.15 5.59 -15.75
C CYS A 308 9.48 4.85 -15.51
N PHE A 309 10.51 5.53 -15.01
CA PHE A 309 11.77 4.90 -14.67
C PHE A 309 11.67 4.03 -13.42
N SER A 310 10.95 4.45 -12.37
CA SER A 310 10.67 3.61 -11.20
C SER A 310 9.89 2.34 -11.56
N PHE A 311 8.99 2.42 -12.55
CA PHE A 311 8.30 1.22 -13.06
C PHE A 311 9.27 0.21 -13.72
N ALA A 312 10.29 0.68 -14.43
CA ALA A 312 11.31 -0.19 -15.01
C ALA A 312 12.16 -0.85 -13.90
N LEU A 313 12.58 -0.08 -12.89
CA LEU A 313 13.34 -0.59 -11.74
C LEU A 313 12.54 -1.62 -10.94
N PHE A 314 11.23 -1.37 -10.75
CA PHE A 314 10.31 -2.31 -10.11
C PHE A 314 10.34 -3.69 -10.78
N LYS A 315 10.35 -3.75 -12.13
CA LYS A 315 10.46 -5.02 -12.85
C LYS A 315 11.78 -5.73 -12.58
N LEU A 316 12.87 -4.96 -12.49
CA LEU A 316 14.19 -5.49 -12.18
C LEU A 316 14.23 -6.07 -10.75
N LEU A 317 13.67 -5.34 -9.77
CA LEU A 317 13.61 -5.73 -8.37
C LEU A 317 12.75 -7.00 -8.16
N ARG A 318 11.63 -7.10 -8.89
CA ARG A 318 10.73 -8.27 -8.83
C ARG A 318 11.43 -9.59 -9.16
N ARG A 319 12.45 -9.60 -10.02
CA ARG A 319 13.23 -10.82 -10.34
C ARG A 319 13.88 -11.44 -9.10
N ARG A 320 14.26 -10.62 -8.11
CA ARG A 320 14.87 -11.08 -6.85
C ARG A 320 13.85 -11.74 -5.92
N PHE A 321 12.64 -11.20 -5.83
CA PHE A 321 11.54 -11.83 -5.06
C PHE A 321 11.06 -13.15 -5.66
N GLU A 322 11.23 -13.35 -6.98
CA GLU A 322 10.84 -14.60 -7.65
C GLU A 322 11.97 -15.63 -7.76
N HIS A 323 13.11 -15.37 -7.10
CA HIS A 323 14.29 -16.25 -7.01
C HIS A 323 14.76 -16.78 -8.37
N LEU A 324 14.69 -15.93 -9.40
CA LEU A 324 15.17 -16.28 -10.73
C LEU A 324 16.70 -16.29 -10.76
N PRO A 325 17.32 -17.14 -11.59
CA PRO A 325 18.77 -17.18 -11.72
C PRO A 325 19.30 -15.78 -12.08
N PRO A 326 20.44 -15.38 -11.49
CA PRO A 326 21.05 -14.09 -11.78
C PRO A 326 21.32 -13.97 -13.29
N VAL A 327 21.24 -12.74 -13.79
CA VAL A 327 21.68 -12.42 -15.15
C VAL A 327 23.14 -12.83 -15.31
N ILE A 328 23.53 -13.21 -16.53
CA ILE A 328 24.88 -13.65 -16.88
C ILE A 328 25.96 -12.65 -16.41
N ASP A 329 25.63 -11.36 -16.31
CA ASP A 329 26.52 -10.30 -15.81
C ASP A 329 25.75 -9.34 -14.86
N VAL A 330 25.66 -9.72 -13.58
CA VAL A 330 25.02 -8.89 -12.53
C VAL A 330 25.81 -7.60 -12.27
N ASP A 331 27.13 -7.65 -12.42
CA ASP A 331 28.00 -6.50 -12.18
C ASP A 331 27.86 -5.44 -13.29
N ALA A 332 27.63 -5.83 -14.54
CA ALA A 332 27.29 -4.89 -15.60
C ALA A 332 25.89 -4.27 -15.39
N GLU A 333 24.90 -5.06 -14.97
CA GLU A 333 23.56 -4.54 -14.68
C GLU A 333 23.58 -3.47 -13.58
N THR A 334 24.24 -3.79 -12.45
CA THR A 334 24.36 -2.86 -11.32
C THR A 334 25.17 -1.62 -11.67
N ARG A 335 26.22 -1.74 -12.50
CA ARG A 335 26.96 -0.58 -13.05
C ARG A 335 26.06 0.33 -13.89
N GLU A 336 25.28 -0.23 -14.82
CA GLU A 336 24.38 0.55 -15.67
C GLU A 336 23.29 1.24 -14.83
N CYS A 337 22.65 0.53 -13.91
CA CYS A 337 21.67 1.10 -12.97
C CYS A 337 22.29 2.23 -12.14
N ARG A 338 23.50 2.04 -11.62
CA ARG A 338 24.22 3.02 -10.81
C ARG A 338 24.54 4.29 -11.59
N ASP A 339 24.98 4.17 -12.83
CA ASP A 339 25.24 5.32 -13.70
C ASP A 339 23.94 6.08 -14.02
N LEU A 340 22.84 5.37 -14.28
CA LEU A 340 21.53 6.00 -14.53
C LEU A 340 20.98 6.72 -13.28
N LEU A 341 21.14 6.12 -12.10
CA LEU A 341 20.65 6.69 -10.83
C LEU A 341 21.47 7.90 -10.39
N PHE A 342 22.80 7.78 -10.34
CA PHE A 342 23.66 8.83 -9.79
C PHE A 342 24.09 9.86 -10.84
N ASN A 343 24.48 9.43 -12.04
CA ASN A 343 24.91 10.36 -13.09
C ASN A 343 23.73 10.87 -13.94
N GLY A 344 22.61 10.13 -13.99
CA GLY A 344 21.38 10.56 -14.66
C GLY A 344 20.45 11.36 -13.74
N VAL A 345 19.81 10.70 -12.78
CA VAL A 345 18.75 11.29 -11.94
C VAL A 345 19.29 12.26 -10.88
N TYR A 346 20.42 11.95 -10.25
CA TYR A 346 21.06 12.76 -9.22
C TYR A 346 22.21 13.65 -9.75
N ASN A 347 22.16 14.03 -11.03
CA ASN A 347 23.27 14.76 -11.68
C ASN A 347 23.59 16.11 -11.00
N ASP A 348 22.57 16.86 -10.58
CA ASP A 348 22.73 18.20 -10.01
C ASP A 348 23.33 18.19 -8.59
N LYS A 349 23.39 17.02 -7.94
CA LYS A 349 23.91 16.82 -6.58
C LYS A 349 23.32 17.77 -5.54
N THR A 350 22.05 18.17 -5.71
CA THR A 350 21.32 19.07 -4.79
C THR A 350 20.44 18.31 -3.80
N GLU A 351 19.96 18.97 -2.76
CA GLU A 351 18.97 18.40 -1.83
C GLU A 351 17.67 18.01 -2.55
N ASP A 352 17.23 18.81 -3.52
CA ASP A 352 16.03 18.53 -4.31
C ASP A 352 16.21 17.31 -5.24
N ALA A 353 17.40 17.15 -5.82
CA ALA A 353 17.73 15.97 -6.61
C ALA A 353 17.73 14.69 -5.75
N ALA A 354 18.25 14.76 -4.51
CA ALA A 354 18.16 13.65 -3.57
C ALA A 354 16.70 13.35 -3.20
N GLY A 355 15.90 14.39 -2.94
CA GLY A 355 14.46 14.26 -2.72
C GLY A 355 13.74 13.55 -3.88
N ALA A 356 14.08 13.91 -5.12
CA ALA A 356 13.53 13.30 -6.32
C ALA A 356 13.94 11.83 -6.50
N LEU A 357 15.19 11.47 -6.18
CA LEU A 357 15.68 10.10 -6.21
C LEU A 357 14.93 9.22 -5.18
N PHE A 358 14.82 9.68 -3.94
CA PHE A 358 14.09 8.94 -2.90
C PHE A 358 12.60 8.83 -3.20
N GLN A 359 11.99 9.86 -3.79
CA GLN A 359 10.61 9.74 -4.25
C GLN A 359 10.47 8.67 -5.33
N MET A 360 11.43 8.59 -6.25
CA MET A 360 11.43 7.56 -7.29
C MET A 360 11.56 6.15 -6.71
N MET A 361 12.44 5.96 -5.70
CA MET A 361 12.56 4.69 -4.98
C MET A 361 11.29 4.34 -4.19
N ASN A 362 10.64 5.35 -3.61
CA ASN A 362 9.34 5.17 -2.95
C ASN A 362 8.25 4.76 -3.95
N ASP A 363 8.20 5.39 -5.13
CA ASP A 363 7.27 5.04 -6.20
C ASP A 363 7.53 3.59 -6.69
N GLU A 364 8.79 3.16 -6.77
CA GLU A 364 9.16 1.77 -7.09
C GLU A 364 8.63 0.76 -6.05
N VAL A 365 8.87 1.01 -4.77
CA VAL A 365 8.38 0.15 -3.68
C VAL A 365 6.85 0.15 -3.65
N ASN A 366 6.20 1.28 -3.95
CA ASN A 366 4.74 1.34 -4.07
C ASN A 366 4.21 0.46 -5.20
N PHE A 367 4.86 0.44 -6.37
CA PHE A 367 4.50 -0.51 -7.43
C PHE A 367 4.59 -1.96 -6.95
N LEU A 368 5.62 -2.29 -6.17
CA LEU A 368 5.79 -3.62 -5.59
C LEU A 368 4.69 -3.96 -4.56
N CYS A 369 4.39 -3.03 -3.65
CA CYS A 369 3.29 -3.15 -2.69
C CYS A 369 1.95 -3.34 -3.40
N GLU A 370 1.68 -2.54 -4.44
CA GLU A 370 0.45 -2.64 -5.22
C GLU A 370 0.36 -3.96 -5.99
N TYR A 371 1.47 -4.46 -6.51
CA TYR A 371 1.50 -5.74 -7.22
C TYR A 371 1.11 -6.92 -6.33
N TYR A 372 1.64 -6.99 -5.11
CA TYR A 372 1.38 -8.09 -4.18
C TYR A 372 0.09 -7.91 -3.35
N HIS A 373 -0.37 -6.68 -3.14
CA HIS A 373 -1.43 -6.39 -2.16
C HIS A 373 -2.60 -5.53 -2.65
N SER A 374 -2.53 -4.90 -3.82
CA SER A 374 -3.65 -4.14 -4.38
C SER A 374 -4.69 -5.02 -5.06
N VAL A 375 -5.85 -4.45 -5.37
CA VAL A 375 -6.93 -5.13 -6.09
C VAL A 375 -6.46 -5.40 -7.52
N ILE A 376 -6.64 -6.63 -8.00
CA ILE A 376 -6.21 -7.16 -9.33
C ILE A 376 -6.40 -6.17 -10.52
N PRO A 377 -7.47 -5.35 -10.60
CA PRO A 377 -7.64 -4.37 -11.67
C PRO A 377 -6.53 -3.32 -11.78
N VAL A 378 -5.88 -2.95 -10.67
CA VAL A 378 -4.82 -1.92 -10.66
C VAL A 378 -3.57 -2.42 -11.37
N VAL A 379 -3.18 -3.68 -11.15
CA VAL A 379 -2.00 -4.28 -11.77
C VAL A 379 -2.20 -4.43 -13.29
N LEU A 380 -3.42 -4.79 -13.72
CA LEU A 380 -3.76 -4.94 -15.13
C LEU A 380 -4.09 -3.60 -15.83
N ALA A 381 -3.80 -2.46 -15.18
CA ALA A 381 -4.20 -1.16 -15.68
C ALA A 381 -3.54 -0.83 -17.02
N SER A 382 -4.38 -0.89 -18.05
CA SER A 382 -4.06 -0.49 -19.42
C SER A 382 -5.27 0.18 -20.06
N PRO A 383 -5.08 1.02 -21.10
CA PRO A 383 -6.20 1.63 -21.82
C PRO A 383 -7.19 0.60 -22.38
N PHE A 384 -6.69 -0.56 -22.84
CA PHE A 384 -7.53 -1.67 -23.30
C PHE A 384 -8.33 -2.29 -22.15
N PHE A 385 -7.67 -2.56 -21.02
CA PHE A 385 -8.35 -3.10 -19.83
C PHE A 385 -9.41 -2.13 -19.30
N PHE A 386 -9.15 -0.82 -19.34
CA PHE A 386 -10.14 0.20 -18.99
C PHE A 386 -11.41 0.07 -19.86
N LEU A 387 -11.25 0.01 -21.18
CA LEU A 387 -12.36 -0.17 -22.11
C LEU A 387 -13.10 -1.49 -21.87
N ALA A 388 -12.38 -2.60 -21.76
CA ALA A 388 -12.97 -3.92 -21.57
C ALA A 388 -13.74 -4.02 -20.24
N ASN A 389 -13.14 -3.54 -19.14
CA ASN A 389 -13.66 -3.75 -17.80
C ASN A 389 -14.68 -2.70 -17.34
N TYR A 390 -14.48 -1.42 -17.66
CA TYR A 390 -15.30 -0.34 -17.13
C TYR A 390 -16.31 0.20 -18.15
N ILE A 391 -16.22 -0.20 -19.42
CA ILE A 391 -17.17 0.20 -20.46
C ILE A 391 -17.90 -1.03 -21.02
N LEU A 392 -17.17 -1.97 -21.64
CA LEU A 392 -17.78 -3.12 -22.32
C LEU A 392 -18.44 -4.09 -21.34
N LEU A 393 -17.77 -4.44 -20.24
CA LEU A 393 -18.32 -5.37 -19.24
C LEU A 393 -19.64 -4.85 -18.64
N PRO A 394 -19.77 -3.58 -18.19
CA PRO A 394 -21.07 -3.03 -17.78
C PRO A 394 -22.15 -3.14 -18.84
N VAL A 395 -21.85 -2.90 -20.13
CA VAL A 395 -22.81 -3.06 -21.23
C VAL A 395 -23.29 -4.50 -21.34
N VAL A 396 -22.37 -5.47 -21.30
CA VAL A 396 -22.71 -6.90 -21.33
C VAL A 396 -23.55 -7.29 -20.11
N VAL A 397 -23.15 -6.82 -18.92
CA VAL A 397 -23.86 -7.08 -17.65
C VAL A 397 -25.26 -6.48 -17.67
N SER A 398 -25.43 -5.26 -18.16
CA SER A 398 -26.75 -4.66 -18.37
C SER A 398 -27.60 -5.50 -19.32
N GLY A 399 -27.02 -6.02 -20.40
CA GLY A 399 -27.68 -6.97 -21.29
C GLY A 399 -28.14 -8.25 -20.58
N LEU A 400 -27.27 -8.87 -19.75
CA LEU A 400 -27.60 -10.06 -18.96
C LEU A 400 -28.69 -9.79 -17.91
N CYS A 401 -28.66 -8.60 -17.29
CA CYS A 401 -29.71 -8.16 -16.37
C CYS A 401 -31.05 -8.01 -17.10
N ILE A 402 -31.08 -7.38 -18.27
CA ILE A 402 -32.28 -7.24 -19.11
C ILE A 402 -32.80 -8.64 -19.51
N MET A 403 -31.92 -9.54 -19.94
CA MET A 403 -32.31 -10.92 -20.27
C MET A 403 -32.90 -11.66 -19.07
N THR A 404 -32.35 -11.46 -17.88
CA THR A 404 -32.87 -12.07 -16.65
C THR A 404 -34.27 -11.54 -16.29
N VAL A 405 -34.51 -10.24 -16.51
CA VAL A 405 -35.84 -9.63 -16.36
C VAL A 405 -36.84 -10.22 -17.36
N ILE A 406 -36.43 -10.40 -18.62
CA ILE A 406 -37.26 -10.99 -19.68
C ILE A 406 -37.59 -12.46 -19.38
N LEU A 407 -36.59 -13.26 -18.99
CA LEU A 407 -36.76 -14.67 -18.63
C LEU A 407 -37.66 -14.84 -17.40
N SER A 408 -37.53 -13.97 -16.41
CA SER A 408 -38.36 -14.00 -15.19
C SER A 408 -39.83 -13.64 -15.45
N SER A 409 -40.13 -13.02 -16.61
CA SER A 409 -41.48 -12.55 -17.00
C SER A 409 -42.06 -13.32 -18.18
N PHE A 410 -41.55 -14.52 -18.47
CA PHE A 410 -41.99 -15.37 -19.58
C PHE A 410 -41.94 -14.67 -20.97
N GLY A 411 -41.04 -13.70 -21.14
CA GLY A 411 -40.85 -12.99 -22.41
C GLY A 411 -41.64 -11.67 -22.57
N ASN A 412 -42.50 -11.31 -21.62
CA ASN A 412 -43.35 -10.11 -21.73
C ASN A 412 -42.74 -8.88 -21.04
N VAL A 413 -42.00 -8.07 -21.81
CA VAL A 413 -41.34 -6.83 -21.33
C VAL A 413 -42.27 -5.84 -20.59
N PRO A 414 -43.46 -5.46 -21.12
CA PRO A 414 -44.33 -4.51 -20.42
C PRO A 414 -44.90 -5.10 -19.13
N PHE A 415 -45.17 -6.41 -19.10
CA PHE A 415 -45.57 -7.12 -17.89
C PHE A 415 -44.44 -7.15 -16.85
N ALA A 416 -43.19 -7.35 -17.28
CA ALA A 416 -42.02 -7.34 -16.40
C ALA A 416 -41.86 -6.00 -15.68
N LEU A 417 -41.96 -4.89 -16.41
CA LEU A 417 -41.76 -3.55 -15.87
C LEU A 417 -42.90 -3.16 -14.90
N SER A 418 -44.14 -3.55 -15.24
CA SER A 418 -45.29 -3.40 -14.35
C SER A 418 -45.12 -4.24 -13.08
N SER A 419 -44.80 -5.52 -13.21
CA SER A 419 -44.62 -6.47 -12.10
C SER A 419 -43.47 -6.07 -11.17
N ILE A 420 -42.34 -5.56 -11.67
CA ILE A 420 -41.26 -5.04 -10.82
C ILE A 420 -41.75 -3.88 -9.94
N ARG A 421 -42.55 -2.97 -10.50
CA ARG A 421 -43.09 -1.84 -9.74
C ARG A 421 -44.17 -2.30 -8.75
N THR A 422 -45.09 -3.17 -9.16
CA THR A 422 -46.22 -3.58 -8.31
C THR A 422 -45.84 -4.57 -7.21
N ASP A 423 -44.87 -5.45 -7.44
CA ASP A 423 -44.46 -6.49 -6.47
C ASP A 423 -43.46 -5.99 -5.41
N ASN A 424 -42.85 -4.81 -5.62
CA ASN A 424 -41.87 -4.20 -4.74
C ASN A 424 -42.36 -2.86 -4.19
N PHE A 425 -42.89 -2.90 -2.97
CA PHE A 425 -43.49 -1.74 -2.30
C PHE A 425 -42.54 -0.52 -2.17
N ALA A 426 -41.26 -0.75 -1.85
CA ALA A 426 -40.27 0.33 -1.73
C ALA A 426 -40.00 1.07 -3.06
N ILE A 427 -40.16 0.38 -4.19
CA ILE A 427 -39.94 0.94 -5.53
C ILE A 427 -41.21 1.66 -6.02
N SER A 428 -42.41 1.12 -5.74
CA SER A 428 -43.66 1.75 -6.16
C SER A 428 -43.95 3.08 -5.44
N ALA A 429 -43.74 3.11 -4.13
CA ALA A 429 -43.99 4.30 -3.30
C ALA A 429 -42.83 5.30 -3.32
N GLY A 430 -41.66 4.90 -3.81
CA GLY A 430 -40.43 5.69 -3.85
C GLY A 430 -39.62 5.55 -2.56
N VAL A 431 -38.31 5.32 -2.71
CA VAL A 431 -37.38 5.04 -1.60
C VAL A 431 -37.36 6.19 -0.58
N ILE A 432 -37.38 7.45 -1.04
CA ILE A 432 -37.33 8.62 -0.15
C ILE A 432 -38.61 8.75 0.68
N ASN A 433 -39.78 8.64 0.04
CA ASN A 433 -41.07 8.75 0.72
C ASN A 433 -41.29 7.62 1.72
N THR A 434 -40.93 6.39 1.34
CA THR A 434 -41.01 5.24 2.26
C THR A 434 -40.07 5.38 3.45
N THR A 435 -38.85 5.89 3.25
CA THR A 435 -37.92 6.17 4.35
C THR A 435 -38.47 7.19 5.34
N MET A 436 -38.94 8.34 4.83
CA MET A 436 -39.47 9.41 5.67
C MET A 436 -40.73 8.98 6.41
N CYS A 437 -41.61 8.24 5.74
CA CYS A 437 -42.82 7.73 6.38
C CYS A 437 -42.51 6.68 7.48
N LEU A 438 -41.58 5.75 7.22
CA LEU A 438 -41.15 4.76 8.22
C LEU A 438 -40.47 5.42 9.44
N LEU A 439 -39.68 6.49 9.24
CA LEU A 439 -39.09 7.26 10.34
C LEU A 439 -40.15 7.94 11.22
N ILE A 440 -41.15 8.55 10.59
CA ILE A 440 -42.25 9.19 11.31
C ILE A 440 -43.04 8.15 12.10
N GLU A 441 -43.40 7.02 11.48
CA GLU A 441 -44.17 5.95 12.14
C GLU A 441 -43.35 5.18 13.19
N ALA A 442 -42.04 5.02 13.02
CA ALA A 442 -41.16 4.37 13.99
C ALA A 442 -41.14 5.06 15.36
N TYR A 443 -41.39 6.37 15.41
CA TYR A 443 -41.49 7.12 16.66
C TYR A 443 -42.77 6.77 17.45
N TYR A 444 -43.82 6.32 16.77
CA TYR A 444 -45.12 6.05 17.40
C TYR A 444 -45.43 4.55 17.51
N TRP A 445 -44.87 3.70 16.64
CA TRP A 445 -45.21 2.28 16.51
C TRP A 445 -43.96 1.39 16.63
N PRO A 446 -43.82 0.55 17.68
CA PRO A 446 -42.65 -0.32 17.87
C PRO A 446 -42.36 -1.28 16.70
N PRO A 447 -43.36 -1.92 16.05
CA PRO A 447 -43.14 -2.72 14.82
C PRO A 447 -42.53 -1.92 13.65
N ALA A 448 -42.91 -0.64 13.53
CA ALA A 448 -42.40 0.23 12.48
C ALA A 448 -40.92 0.58 12.72
N PHE A 449 -40.46 0.63 13.98
CA PHE A 449 -39.06 0.83 14.33
C PHE A 449 -38.16 -0.29 13.79
N PHE A 450 -38.49 -1.56 14.04
CA PHE A 450 -37.71 -2.69 13.51
C PHE A 450 -37.70 -2.73 11.98
N THR A 451 -38.84 -2.42 11.35
CA THR A 451 -38.94 -2.30 9.89
C THR A 451 -38.06 -1.16 9.36
N ALA A 452 -38.02 -0.02 10.05
CA ALA A 452 -37.15 1.10 9.71
C ALA A 452 -35.67 0.72 9.82
N VAL A 453 -35.27 0.02 10.89
CA VAL A 453 -33.89 -0.49 11.05
C VAL A 453 -33.49 -1.39 9.88
N ASN A 454 -34.33 -2.36 9.51
CA ASN A 454 -34.06 -3.27 8.38
C ASN A 454 -33.96 -2.52 7.05
N PHE A 455 -34.77 -1.49 6.86
CA PHE A 455 -34.72 -0.61 5.68
C PHE A 455 -33.41 0.18 5.64
N PHE A 456 -32.98 0.78 6.76
CA PHE A 456 -31.71 1.51 6.85
C PHE A 456 -30.50 0.62 6.60
N ILE A 457 -30.47 -0.58 7.20
CA ILE A 457 -29.41 -1.57 6.94
C ILE A 457 -29.30 -1.83 5.43
N THR A 458 -30.42 -2.10 4.77
CA THR A 458 -30.46 -2.38 3.33
C THR A 458 -29.99 -1.17 2.52
N PHE A 459 -30.46 0.02 2.86
CA PHE A 459 -30.03 1.27 2.22
C PHE A 459 -28.52 1.49 2.35
N PHE A 460 -27.96 1.34 3.55
CA PHE A 460 -26.52 1.48 3.77
C PHE A 460 -25.71 0.44 3.01
N LEU A 461 -26.16 -0.82 2.92
CA LEU A 461 -25.48 -1.83 2.10
C LEU A 461 -25.39 -1.43 0.62
N PHE A 462 -26.48 -0.89 0.05
CA PHE A 462 -26.45 -0.38 -1.32
C PHE A 462 -25.53 0.83 -1.46
N VAL A 463 -25.60 1.81 -0.55
CA VAL A 463 -24.72 2.99 -0.56
C VAL A 463 -23.25 2.57 -0.47
N ILE A 464 -22.91 1.66 0.44
CA ILE A 464 -21.56 1.11 0.57
C ILE A 464 -21.15 0.41 -0.73
N PHE A 465 -22.01 -0.42 -1.32
CA PHE A 465 -21.71 -1.10 -2.58
C PHE A 465 -21.41 -0.12 -3.72
N PHE A 466 -22.27 0.88 -3.96
CA PHE A 466 -22.03 1.86 -5.02
C PHE A 466 -20.79 2.72 -4.73
N PHE A 467 -20.59 3.11 -3.47
CA PHE A 467 -19.40 3.84 -3.06
C PHE A 467 -18.12 3.04 -3.31
N GLU A 468 -18.11 1.74 -2.99
CA GLU A 468 -16.98 0.84 -3.25
C GLU A 468 -16.66 0.72 -4.74
N GLU A 469 -17.68 0.55 -5.58
CA GLU A 469 -17.50 0.43 -7.04
C GLU A 469 -16.99 1.72 -7.67
N ILE A 470 -17.53 2.88 -7.26
CA ILE A 470 -17.06 4.19 -7.70
C ILE A 470 -15.63 4.43 -7.22
N TRP A 471 -15.31 4.08 -5.98
CA TRP A 471 -13.98 4.27 -5.44
C TRP A 471 -12.94 3.37 -6.10
N GLU A 472 -13.26 2.11 -6.39
CA GLU A 472 -12.40 1.20 -7.16
C GLU A 472 -12.08 1.80 -8.54
N PHE A 473 -13.07 2.40 -9.20
CA PHE A 473 -12.87 3.11 -10.47
C PHE A 473 -11.97 4.34 -10.33
N ILE A 474 -12.17 5.17 -9.29
CA ILE A 474 -11.34 6.35 -9.03
C ILE A 474 -9.88 5.93 -8.76
N VAL A 475 -9.67 4.94 -7.89
CA VAL A 475 -8.33 4.41 -7.59
C VAL A 475 -7.67 3.84 -8.85
N PHE A 476 -8.41 3.10 -9.68
CA PHE A 476 -7.89 2.62 -10.96
C PHE A 476 -7.46 3.78 -11.87
N LEU A 477 -8.33 4.77 -12.07
CA LEU A 477 -8.11 5.87 -13.02
C LEU A 477 -6.93 6.77 -12.64
N PHE A 478 -6.68 6.94 -11.34
CA PHE A 478 -5.57 7.75 -10.83
C PHE A 478 -4.39 6.92 -10.32
N SER A 479 -4.41 5.60 -10.51
CA SER A 479 -3.30 4.72 -10.11
C SER A 479 -2.03 5.01 -10.88
N ASP A 480 -0.90 4.78 -10.22
CA ASP A 480 0.41 4.97 -10.83
C ASP A 480 0.61 4.03 -12.03
N TRP A 481 0.10 2.80 -11.95
CA TRP A 481 0.09 1.81 -13.04
C TRP A 481 -0.64 2.32 -14.29
N PHE A 482 -1.86 2.84 -14.11
CA PHE A 482 -2.65 3.33 -15.23
C PHE A 482 -1.95 4.51 -15.91
N ILE A 483 -1.34 5.42 -15.14
CA ILE A 483 -0.64 6.57 -15.70
C ILE A 483 0.61 6.14 -16.46
N VAL A 484 1.40 5.20 -15.95
CA VAL A 484 2.56 4.66 -16.70
C VAL A 484 2.08 4.02 -18.00
N SER A 485 1.01 3.23 -17.98
CA SER A 485 0.46 2.61 -19.18
C SER A 485 -0.06 3.63 -20.19
N LEU A 486 -0.73 4.68 -19.71
CA LEU A 486 -1.26 5.76 -20.52
C LEU A 486 -0.12 6.53 -21.20
N LEU A 487 0.95 6.85 -20.47
CA LEU A 487 2.13 7.53 -21.00
C LEU A 487 2.88 6.66 -22.01
N CYS A 488 3.07 5.37 -21.73
CA CYS A 488 3.72 4.45 -22.66
C CYS A 488 2.95 4.39 -23.99
N ASN A 489 1.64 4.17 -23.94
CA ASN A 489 0.80 4.14 -25.15
C ASN A 489 0.76 5.49 -25.88
N TYR A 490 0.78 6.60 -25.14
CA TYR A 490 0.84 7.94 -25.74
C TYR A 490 2.17 8.16 -26.49
N VAL A 491 3.30 7.70 -25.97
CA VAL A 491 4.62 7.85 -26.60
C VAL A 491 4.81 6.87 -27.76
N THR A 492 4.35 5.64 -27.65
CA THR A 492 4.60 4.59 -28.66
C THR A 492 3.66 4.64 -29.86
N LYS A 493 2.47 5.26 -29.75
CA LYS A 493 1.48 5.30 -30.84
C LYS A 493 1.26 6.73 -31.35
N PRO A 494 1.87 7.13 -32.49
CA PRO A 494 1.72 8.48 -33.05
C PRO A 494 0.26 8.86 -33.35
N GLN A 495 -0.54 7.88 -33.78
CA GLN A 495 -1.97 8.06 -34.07
C GLN A 495 -2.77 8.61 -32.87
N TRP A 496 -2.35 8.25 -31.65
CA TRP A 496 -3.03 8.66 -30.42
C TRP A 496 -2.64 10.08 -30.01
N GLN A 497 -1.43 10.52 -30.34
CA GLN A 497 -0.98 11.91 -30.17
C GLN A 497 -1.77 12.88 -31.07
N SER A 498 -2.08 12.45 -32.29
CA SER A 498 -2.86 13.26 -33.24
C SER A 498 -4.35 13.37 -32.90
N SER A 499 -4.87 12.51 -32.02
CA SER A 499 -6.30 12.54 -31.65
C SER A 499 -6.54 13.59 -30.56
N PRO A 500 -7.34 14.66 -30.83
CA PRO A 500 -7.60 15.71 -29.86
C PRO A 500 -8.40 15.21 -28.65
N MET A 501 -9.25 14.19 -28.86
CA MET A 501 -10.06 13.60 -27.79
C MET A 501 -9.20 12.79 -26.81
N TYR A 502 -8.30 11.95 -27.32
CA TYR A 502 -7.41 11.14 -26.49
C TYR A 502 -6.41 12.02 -25.75
N SER A 503 -5.72 12.91 -26.48
CA SER A 503 -4.78 13.86 -25.89
C SER A 503 -5.47 14.72 -24.83
N GLY A 504 -6.65 15.27 -25.10
CA GLY A 504 -7.42 16.04 -24.13
C GLY A 504 -7.80 15.25 -22.87
N ALA A 505 -8.15 13.97 -23.00
CA ALA A 505 -8.43 13.10 -21.86
C ALA A 505 -7.18 12.84 -21.00
N VAL A 506 -6.03 12.55 -21.62
CA VAL A 506 -4.75 12.39 -20.90
C VAL A 506 -4.41 13.65 -20.11
N HIS A 507 -4.52 14.84 -20.72
CA HIS A 507 -4.24 16.10 -20.05
C HIS A 507 -5.18 16.36 -18.87
N ARG A 508 -6.47 16.06 -18.99
CA ARG A 508 -7.44 16.21 -17.88
C ARG A 508 -7.13 15.26 -16.73
N ILE A 509 -6.83 14.00 -17.02
CA ILE A 509 -6.49 13.00 -15.99
C ILE A 509 -5.23 13.44 -15.24
N LEU A 510 -4.17 13.85 -15.96
CA LEU A 510 -2.94 14.35 -15.36
C LEU A 510 -3.17 15.63 -14.54
N TRP A 511 -4.02 16.54 -15.02
CA TRP A 511 -4.38 17.76 -14.30
C TRP A 511 -5.14 17.47 -12.99
N VAL A 512 -6.10 16.55 -13.00
CA VAL A 512 -6.80 16.14 -11.76
C VAL A 512 -5.83 15.46 -10.79
N ARG A 513 -4.95 14.57 -11.29
CA ARG A 513 -3.94 13.90 -10.48
C ARG A 513 -2.99 14.91 -9.82
N ARG A 514 -2.63 16.00 -10.50
CA ARG A 514 -1.82 17.10 -9.91
C ARG A 514 -2.45 17.69 -8.66
N LYS A 515 -3.78 17.75 -8.59
CA LYS A 515 -4.52 18.32 -7.47
C LYS A 515 -4.64 17.35 -6.29
N MET A 516 -4.37 16.06 -6.50
CA MET A 516 -4.33 15.07 -5.44
C MET A 516 -2.98 15.17 -4.71
N ASN A 517 -3.00 15.22 -3.38
CA ASN A 517 -1.78 15.22 -2.58
C ASN A 517 -1.03 13.91 -2.82
N ARG A 518 0.28 13.99 -3.08
CA ARG A 518 1.14 12.80 -3.10
C ARG A 518 1.58 12.46 -1.68
N PRO A 519 1.65 11.17 -1.32
CA PRO A 519 2.19 10.79 -0.03
C PRO A 519 3.66 11.19 0.03
N ILE A 520 4.01 11.99 1.04
CA ILE A 520 5.39 12.39 1.30
C ILE A 520 6.07 11.24 2.05
N LEU A 521 7.34 11.00 1.75
CA LEU A 521 8.12 9.97 2.41
C LEU A 521 8.21 10.19 3.93
N ASN A 522 7.64 9.26 4.68
CA ASN A 522 7.53 9.28 6.13
C ASN A 522 8.23 8.07 6.74
N PHE A 523 8.64 8.21 7.99
CA PHE A 523 9.17 7.14 8.83
C PHE A 523 8.72 7.32 10.28
N LYS A 524 8.57 6.21 11.00
CA LYS A 524 8.21 6.23 12.42
C LYS A 524 9.45 6.44 13.28
N GLN A 525 9.32 7.20 14.35
CA GLN A 525 10.41 7.47 15.29
C GLN A 525 10.15 6.85 16.65
N PHE A 526 11.19 6.27 17.22
CA PHE A 526 11.21 5.71 18.57
C PHE A 526 12.42 6.22 19.34
N SER A 527 12.25 6.56 20.62
CA SER A 527 13.38 6.90 21.49
C SER A 527 13.28 6.17 22.80
N MET A 528 14.32 5.40 23.11
CA MET A 528 14.35 4.51 24.27
C MET A 528 14.18 5.26 25.60
N LEU A 529 14.79 6.44 25.76
CA LEU A 529 14.67 7.19 27.02
C LEU A 529 13.42 8.11 27.04
N ASN A 530 12.66 8.26 25.95
CA ASN A 530 11.52 9.21 25.84
C ASN A 530 10.15 8.55 26.00
N ILE A 531 10.10 7.23 26.25
CA ILE A 531 8.83 6.51 26.39
C ILE A 531 8.30 6.64 27.81
N ARG A 532 7.10 7.21 27.95
CA ARG A 532 6.25 7.03 29.13
C ARG A 532 5.56 5.67 28.98
N TRP A 533 6.20 4.60 29.43
CA TRP A 533 5.57 3.28 29.46
C TRP A 533 4.33 3.37 30.37
N PRO A 534 3.12 3.07 29.90
CA PRO A 534 2.01 2.91 30.83
C PRO A 534 2.30 1.70 31.72
N LEU A 535 1.90 1.80 32.99
CA LEU A 535 1.87 0.65 33.90
C LEU A 535 0.87 -0.37 33.35
N VAL A 536 1.35 -1.59 33.13
CA VAL A 536 0.57 -2.83 33.06
C VAL A 536 -0.31 -3.01 31.82
N LEU A 537 0.26 -3.69 30.82
CA LEU A 537 -0.30 -4.86 30.11
C LEU A 537 0.77 -5.28 29.08
N SER A 538 0.95 -6.58 28.84
CA SER A 538 1.68 -7.04 27.66
C SER A 538 0.92 -6.53 26.42
N ILE A 539 1.42 -5.46 25.81
CA ILE A 539 0.72 -4.73 24.76
C ILE A 539 0.97 -5.43 23.41
N PRO A 540 -0.08 -5.85 22.67
CA PRO A 540 0.06 -6.32 21.29
C PRO A 540 0.50 -5.17 20.37
N SER A 541 1.08 -5.52 19.21
CA SER A 541 1.53 -4.62 18.12
C SER A 541 0.45 -3.72 17.47
N MET A 542 -0.64 -3.42 18.17
CA MET A 542 -1.71 -2.48 17.81
C MET A 542 -1.31 -1.01 18.05
N PHE A 543 -0.19 -0.75 18.74
CA PHE A 543 0.27 0.59 19.10
C PHE A 543 1.28 1.22 18.11
N SER A 544 1.57 0.57 16.97
CA SER A 544 2.30 1.23 15.87
C SER A 544 1.59 2.50 15.35
N LEU A 545 0.29 2.65 15.67
CA LEU A 545 -0.55 3.83 15.40
C LEU A 545 -0.29 5.02 16.34
N LEU A 546 0.38 4.82 17.48
CA LEU A 546 0.71 5.90 18.44
C LEU A 546 2.16 6.41 18.32
N LEU A 547 2.98 5.78 17.48
CA LEU A 547 4.33 6.26 17.21
C LEU A 547 4.28 7.55 16.39
N GLN A 548 5.19 8.47 16.69
CA GLN A 548 5.29 9.71 15.95
C GLN A 548 5.81 9.42 14.55
N THR A 549 4.99 9.71 13.54
CA THR A 549 5.38 9.68 12.13
C THR A 549 5.95 11.04 11.75
N VAL A 550 7.18 11.05 11.24
CA VAL A 550 7.89 12.28 10.84
C VAL A 550 8.23 12.20 9.36
N HIS A 551 8.34 13.33 8.68
CA HIS A 551 8.86 13.38 7.31
C HIS A 551 10.37 13.09 7.31
N VAL A 552 10.83 12.27 6.37
CA VAL A 552 12.28 12.04 6.21
C VAL A 552 12.93 13.37 5.78
N PRO A 553 13.86 13.94 6.57
CA PRO A 553 14.46 15.23 6.27
C PRO A 553 15.17 15.20 4.91
N ASN A 554 15.01 16.25 4.09
CA ASN A 554 15.67 16.34 2.78
C ASN A 554 17.20 16.28 2.91
N LYS A 555 17.74 16.82 4.00
CA LYS A 555 19.17 16.68 4.31
C LYS A 555 19.60 15.26 4.62
N ALA A 556 18.78 14.46 5.29
CA ALA A 556 19.11 13.06 5.55
C ALA A 556 19.18 12.29 4.22
N LYS A 557 18.22 12.53 3.31
CA LYS A 557 18.24 11.98 1.94
C LYS A 557 19.53 12.37 1.21
N HIS A 558 19.90 13.65 1.26
CA HIS A 558 21.10 14.16 0.62
C HIS A 558 22.39 13.54 1.20
N SER A 559 22.53 13.49 2.53
CA SER A 559 23.68 12.87 3.21
C SER A 559 23.84 11.40 2.84
N ILE A 560 22.75 10.64 2.80
CA ILE A 560 22.76 9.22 2.40
C ILE A 560 23.28 9.06 0.97
N VAL A 561 22.72 9.81 0.00
CA VAL A 561 23.15 9.68 -1.41
C VAL A 561 24.60 10.12 -1.60
N LYS A 562 25.01 11.19 -0.92
CA LYS A 562 26.39 11.66 -0.93
C LYS A 562 27.35 10.58 -0.39
N PHE A 563 26.98 9.92 0.70
CA PHE A 563 27.75 8.82 1.27
C PHE A 563 27.85 7.63 0.31
N LEU A 564 26.72 7.20 -0.29
CA LEU A 564 26.69 6.11 -1.26
C LEU A 564 27.62 6.37 -2.46
N MET A 565 27.58 7.58 -3.03
CA MET A 565 28.46 7.95 -4.15
C MET A 565 29.93 7.98 -3.76
N ALA A 566 30.26 8.47 -2.55
CA ALA A 566 31.63 8.48 -2.06
C ALA A 566 32.17 7.05 -1.92
N HIS A 567 31.39 6.18 -1.28
CA HIS A 567 31.71 4.76 -1.13
C HIS A 567 31.93 4.05 -2.47
N ILE A 568 31.09 4.33 -3.47
CA ILE A 568 31.25 3.77 -4.82
C ILE A 568 32.54 4.26 -5.50
N ARG A 569 32.85 5.56 -5.38
CA ARG A 569 34.04 6.16 -6.02
C ARG A 569 35.34 5.62 -5.43
N ASP A 570 35.35 5.38 -4.13
CA ASP A 570 36.53 4.88 -3.42
C ASP A 570 36.75 3.36 -3.68
N GLY A 571 35.81 2.71 -4.38
CA GLY A 571 35.90 1.33 -4.84
C GLY A 571 35.62 0.30 -3.75
N HIS A 572 35.56 -0.99 -4.12
CA HIS A 572 35.33 -2.13 -3.20
C HIS A 572 36.42 -2.31 -2.12
N GLN A 573 37.36 -1.37 -1.99
CA GLN A 573 38.50 -1.44 -1.07
C GLN A 573 38.15 -1.01 0.37
N THR A 574 37.10 -0.20 0.57
CA THR A 574 36.64 0.21 1.90
C THR A 574 35.27 -0.40 2.21
N PRO A 575 35.18 -1.60 2.81
CA PRO A 575 33.90 -2.21 3.14
C PRO A 575 33.09 -1.33 4.12
N LEU A 576 31.76 -1.39 4.03
CA LEU A 576 30.89 -0.64 4.94
C LEU A 576 31.21 -1.02 6.40
N GLY A 577 31.61 -0.03 7.20
CA GLY A 577 32.28 -0.24 8.49
C GLY A 577 31.38 -0.28 9.72
N ASN A 578 30.05 -0.28 9.57
CA ASN A 578 29.10 -0.19 10.68
C ASN A 578 29.39 1.03 11.60
N GLY A 579 29.65 2.19 10.99
CA GLY A 579 29.99 3.44 11.68
C GLY A 579 31.50 3.68 11.87
N LYS A 580 32.36 2.69 11.60
CA LYS A 580 33.82 2.82 11.73
C LYS A 580 34.40 3.78 10.69
N SER A 581 33.82 3.87 9.49
CA SER A 581 34.37 4.68 8.40
C SER A 581 34.20 6.18 8.68
N ALA A 582 33.07 6.56 9.30
CA ALA A 582 32.78 7.92 9.74
C ALA A 582 33.72 8.39 10.87
N LEU A 583 34.25 7.45 11.67
CA LEU A 583 35.18 7.72 12.76
C LEU A 583 36.65 7.71 12.33
N ALA A 584 36.98 6.92 11.30
CA ALA A 584 38.36 6.69 10.87
C ALA A 584 39.09 8.00 10.56
N GLY A 585 40.21 8.23 11.26
CA GLY A 585 41.04 9.43 11.08
C GLY A 585 40.45 10.73 11.63
N ARG A 586 39.24 10.69 12.22
CA ARG A 586 38.63 11.81 12.97
C ARG A 586 38.64 11.55 14.47
N ARG A 587 38.19 10.37 14.90
CA ARG A 587 37.96 10.01 16.32
C ARG A 587 38.18 8.51 16.57
N ASP A 588 39.43 8.09 16.48
CA ASP A 588 39.82 6.68 16.70
C ASP A 588 39.55 6.21 18.14
N ASP A 589 39.46 7.14 19.09
CA ASP A 589 39.12 6.91 20.49
C ASP A 589 37.67 6.40 20.69
N LEU A 590 36.77 6.71 19.74
CA LEU A 590 35.36 6.27 19.78
C LEU A 590 35.12 4.95 19.03
N MET A 591 36.12 4.42 18.33
CA MET A 591 36.00 3.14 17.61
C MET A 591 35.45 1.97 18.44
N PRO A 592 35.75 1.83 19.75
CA PRO A 592 35.20 0.74 20.55
C PRO A 592 33.67 0.68 20.56
N ALA A 593 32.97 1.81 20.41
CA ALA A 593 31.51 1.86 20.31
C ALA A 593 30.95 1.15 19.05
N CYS A 594 31.78 0.93 18.04
CA CYS A 594 31.43 0.22 16.79
C CYS A 594 32.01 -1.19 16.72
N ARG A 595 32.65 -1.71 17.80
CA ARG A 595 33.32 -3.02 17.80
C ARG A 595 32.43 -4.20 18.14
N SER A 596 31.21 -3.97 18.67
CA SER A 596 30.30 -5.08 18.98
C SER A 596 29.96 -5.89 17.72
N LYS A 597 29.85 -7.21 17.89
CA LYS A 597 29.38 -8.13 16.85
C LYS A 597 27.88 -7.96 16.58
N SER A 598 27.14 -7.47 17.56
CA SER A 598 25.71 -7.19 17.42
C SER A 598 25.49 -5.79 16.88
N VAL A 599 24.81 -5.70 15.73
CA VAL A 599 24.45 -4.43 15.12
C VAL A 599 23.39 -3.72 15.97
N ALA A 600 22.50 -4.48 16.61
CA ALA A 600 21.52 -3.96 17.56
C ALA A 600 22.19 -3.26 18.76
N GLU A 601 23.27 -3.84 19.31
CA GLU A 601 24.03 -3.21 20.40
C GLU A 601 24.65 -1.87 19.94
N VAL A 602 25.28 -1.85 18.77
CA VAL A 602 25.86 -0.61 18.20
C VAL A 602 24.78 0.45 18.02
N ILE A 603 23.64 0.12 17.41
CA ILE A 603 22.53 1.06 17.21
C ILE A 603 22.05 1.63 18.56
N LEU A 604 21.78 0.77 19.54
CA LEU A 604 21.23 1.22 20.82
C LEU A 604 22.25 2.04 21.63
N THR A 605 23.54 1.66 21.63
CA THR A 605 24.62 2.42 22.28
C THR A 605 24.75 3.82 21.68
N TRP A 606 24.79 3.95 20.34
CA TRP A 606 24.82 5.25 19.67
C TRP A 606 23.51 6.03 19.86
N HIS A 607 22.37 5.34 19.95
CA HIS A 607 21.07 5.98 20.17
C HIS A 607 20.98 6.64 21.55
N VAL A 608 21.40 5.93 22.60
CA VAL A 608 21.50 6.48 23.96
C VAL A 608 22.44 7.69 23.98
N ALA A 609 23.64 7.56 23.38
CA ALA A 609 24.60 8.66 23.31
C ALA A 609 24.05 9.90 22.58
N THR A 610 23.44 9.69 21.41
CA THR A 610 22.83 10.77 20.60
C THR A 610 21.73 11.47 21.38
N SER A 611 20.93 10.70 22.14
CA SER A 611 19.84 11.30 22.88
C SER A 611 20.32 12.08 24.12
N ILE A 612 21.41 11.65 24.76
CA ILE A 612 22.09 12.45 25.80
C ILE A 612 22.58 13.77 25.21
N MET A 613 23.15 13.73 24.00
CA MET A 613 23.54 14.93 23.26
C MET A 613 22.35 15.84 22.96
N GLU A 614 21.20 15.32 22.53
CA GLU A 614 19.98 16.11 22.34
C GLU A 614 19.53 16.82 23.64
N ALA A 615 19.69 16.15 24.78
CA ALA A 615 19.23 16.65 26.08
C ALA A 615 20.16 17.72 26.68
N LYS A 616 21.47 17.62 26.42
CA LYS A 616 22.51 18.46 27.04
C LYS A 616 23.14 19.46 26.09
N CYS A 617 23.09 19.20 24.79
CA CYS A 617 23.75 19.97 23.76
C CYS A 617 22.78 20.34 22.61
N PRO A 618 21.80 21.22 22.82
CA PRO A 618 20.86 21.62 21.76
C PRO A 618 21.57 22.32 20.59
N PRO A 619 21.13 22.16 19.33
CA PRO A 619 21.82 22.71 18.17
C PRO A 619 21.93 24.24 18.19
N LEU A 620 23.09 24.76 17.77
CA LEU A 620 23.38 26.20 17.69
C LEU A 620 23.59 26.60 16.22
N GLY A 621 22.70 27.45 15.67
CA GLY A 621 22.79 27.88 14.28
C GLY A 621 22.21 26.87 13.26
N LYS A 622 22.16 27.28 11.99
CA LYS A 622 21.43 26.53 10.94
C LYS A 622 22.11 25.21 10.57
N GLN A 623 23.43 25.20 10.37
CA GLN A 623 24.19 24.01 10.00
C GLN A 623 24.22 22.96 11.13
N SER A 624 24.40 23.40 12.38
CA SER A 624 24.23 22.53 13.56
C SER A 624 22.84 21.94 13.63
N MET A 625 21.79 22.76 13.39
CA MET A 625 20.40 22.31 13.40
C MET A 625 20.14 21.26 12.32
N ASP A 626 20.74 21.43 11.15
CA ASP A 626 20.65 20.52 10.03
C ASP A 626 21.30 19.16 10.32
N SER A 627 22.54 19.15 10.82
CA SER A 627 23.24 17.91 11.25
C SER A 627 22.52 17.23 12.42
N HIS A 628 22.05 18.02 13.40
CA HIS A 628 21.22 17.54 14.51
C HIS A 628 19.94 16.88 14.00
N THR A 629 19.22 17.51 13.06
CA THR A 629 17.99 16.95 12.48
C THR A 629 18.26 15.63 11.79
N VAL A 630 19.38 15.48 11.05
CA VAL A 630 19.76 14.20 10.41
C VAL A 630 20.06 13.14 11.47
N ALA A 631 20.95 13.45 12.42
CA ALA A 631 21.38 12.51 13.46
C ALA A 631 20.21 12.03 14.33
N SER A 632 19.42 12.95 14.89
CA SER A 632 18.25 12.64 15.73
C SER A 632 17.19 11.83 14.99
N SER A 633 16.92 12.19 13.74
CA SER A 633 15.95 11.52 12.86
C SER A 633 16.34 10.07 12.56
N LEU A 634 17.57 9.86 12.09
CA LEU A 634 18.06 8.52 11.75
C LEU A 634 18.27 7.67 13.00
N SER A 635 18.77 8.25 14.10
CA SER A 635 18.92 7.58 15.40
C SER A 635 17.60 7.00 15.90
N ARG A 636 16.53 7.80 15.90
CA ARG A 636 15.21 7.36 16.35
C ARG A 636 14.56 6.34 15.41
N TYR A 637 14.88 6.41 14.12
CA TYR A 637 14.42 5.43 13.15
C TYR A 637 15.12 4.09 13.30
N CYS A 638 16.44 4.07 13.45
CA CYS A 638 17.19 2.84 13.68
C CYS A 638 16.77 2.18 15.01
N ALA A 639 16.53 2.97 16.07
CA ALA A 639 15.97 2.45 17.32
C ALA A 639 14.55 1.88 17.16
N TYR A 640 13.73 2.47 16.29
CA TYR A 640 12.42 1.93 15.93
C TYR A 640 12.55 0.57 15.23
N LEU A 641 13.48 0.43 14.29
CA LEU A 641 13.74 -0.85 13.62
C LEU A 641 14.15 -1.94 14.63
N VAL A 642 15.07 -1.64 15.55
CA VAL A 642 15.47 -2.59 16.62
C VAL A 642 14.28 -3.03 17.48
N ALA A 643 13.39 -2.10 17.82
CA ALA A 643 12.29 -2.35 18.76
C ALA A 643 11.06 -3.04 18.14
N PHE A 644 10.75 -2.74 16.87
CA PHE A 644 9.48 -3.13 16.24
C PHE A 644 9.65 -3.98 14.98
N HIS A 645 10.82 -3.94 14.33
CA HIS A 645 11.10 -4.67 13.09
C HIS A 645 12.49 -5.34 13.10
N PRO A 646 12.78 -6.20 14.09
CA PRO A 646 14.05 -6.93 14.15
C PRO A 646 14.28 -7.80 12.89
N GLU A 647 13.22 -8.23 12.21
CA GLU A 647 13.27 -9.00 10.96
C GLU A 647 13.89 -8.24 9.77
N LEU A 648 13.94 -6.91 9.82
CA LEU A 648 14.59 -6.07 8.80
C LEU A 648 16.06 -5.83 9.10
N LEU A 649 16.47 -6.06 10.34
CA LEU A 649 17.85 -5.89 10.73
C LEU A 649 18.66 -7.08 10.28
N PRO A 650 19.95 -6.86 10.05
CA PRO A 650 20.73 -7.83 9.34
C PRO A 650 21.47 -8.78 10.30
N GLU A 651 20.84 -9.01 11.43
CA GLU A 651 21.27 -9.84 12.53
C GLU A 651 20.14 -10.84 12.79
N ASN A 652 20.38 -11.90 13.55
CA ASN A 652 19.31 -12.80 13.95
C ASN A 652 18.24 -12.01 14.73
N PRO A 653 16.94 -12.06 14.35
CA PRO A 653 15.88 -11.34 15.03
C PRO A 653 15.79 -11.69 16.53
N ASP A 654 16.01 -12.96 16.90
CA ASP A 654 15.99 -13.40 18.30
C ASP A 654 17.12 -12.76 19.11
N ASN A 655 18.29 -12.56 18.49
CA ASN A 655 19.39 -11.88 19.17
C ASN A 655 19.11 -10.39 19.33
N THR A 656 18.50 -9.76 18.32
CA THR A 656 18.08 -8.36 18.37
C THR A 656 17.06 -8.14 19.50
N GLU A 657 16.06 -9.01 19.61
CA GLU A 657 15.06 -8.96 20.68
C GLU A 657 15.70 -9.15 22.06
N ARG A 658 16.62 -10.12 22.19
CA ARG A 658 17.38 -10.35 23.44
C ARG A 658 18.18 -9.11 23.84
N VAL A 659 18.88 -8.48 22.90
CA VAL A 659 19.66 -7.25 23.15
C VAL A 659 18.75 -6.09 23.56
N PHE A 660 17.61 -5.93 22.91
CA PHE A 660 16.65 -4.89 23.24
C PHE A 660 16.04 -5.07 24.64
N GLU A 661 15.65 -6.29 25.01
CA GLU A 661 15.15 -6.59 26.36
C GLU A 661 16.23 -6.45 27.44
N ALA A 662 17.47 -6.86 27.15
CA ALA A 662 18.61 -6.63 28.04
C ALA A 662 18.84 -5.13 28.28
N ALA A 663 18.82 -4.32 27.23
CA ALA A 663 18.96 -2.87 27.33
C ALA A 663 17.82 -2.23 28.15
N LYS A 664 16.57 -2.70 28.00
CA LYS A 664 15.45 -2.23 28.85
C LYS A 664 15.67 -2.57 30.32
N ALA A 665 16.12 -3.79 30.61
CA ALA A 665 16.41 -4.23 31.97
C ALA A 665 17.54 -3.42 32.60
N GLU A 666 18.61 -3.15 31.85
CA GLU A 666 19.73 -2.29 32.25
C GLU A 666 19.27 -0.85 32.52
N LEU A 667 18.48 -0.27 31.62
CA LEU A 667 17.90 1.06 31.78
C LEU A 667 17.00 1.15 33.04
N LYS A 668 16.18 0.13 33.27
CA LYS A 668 15.32 0.03 34.46
C LYS A 668 16.15 -0.12 35.74
N GLY A 669 17.25 -0.86 35.69
CA GLY A 669 18.22 -0.99 36.79
C GLY A 669 18.87 0.34 37.14
N ALA A 670 19.37 1.07 36.15
CA ALA A 670 20.04 2.36 36.33
C ALA A 670 19.08 3.47 36.82
N LEU A 671 17.84 3.51 36.31
CA LEU A 671 16.86 4.53 36.68
C LEU A 671 16.10 4.21 37.97
N GLY A 672 15.95 2.94 38.31
CA GLY A 672 14.99 2.46 39.30
C GLY A 672 13.54 2.54 38.80
N CYS A 673 12.66 1.70 39.38
CA CYS A 673 11.29 1.48 38.89
C CYS A 673 10.46 2.77 38.77
N ALA A 674 10.47 3.62 39.81
CA ALA A 674 9.68 4.86 39.81
C ALA A 674 10.11 5.84 38.70
N ASN A 675 11.43 6.03 38.51
CA ASN A 675 11.91 6.95 37.49
C ASN A 675 11.72 6.38 36.08
N TYR A 676 11.89 5.06 35.90
CA TYR A 676 11.70 4.40 34.61
C TYR A 676 10.30 4.67 34.02
N TYR A 677 9.24 4.60 34.83
CA TYR A 677 7.87 4.82 34.35
C TYR A 677 7.43 6.29 34.38
N LEU A 678 7.80 7.03 35.42
CA LEU A 678 7.18 8.33 35.73
C LEU A 678 8.06 9.55 35.45
N SER A 679 9.38 9.39 35.34
CA SER A 679 10.28 10.55 35.18
C SER A 679 10.30 11.08 33.75
N TRP A 680 10.56 12.39 33.65
CA TRP A 680 10.75 13.08 32.37
C TRP A 680 12.07 12.71 31.72
N TRP A 681 12.10 12.85 30.38
CA TRP A 681 13.27 12.62 29.54
C TRP A 681 14.59 13.16 30.13
N HIS A 682 14.65 14.46 30.42
CA HIS A 682 15.88 15.10 30.93
C HIS A 682 16.34 14.50 32.27
N THR A 683 15.40 14.18 33.17
CA THR A 683 15.70 13.55 34.45
C THR A 683 16.27 12.14 34.29
N ARG A 684 15.82 11.39 33.28
CA ARG A 684 16.39 10.07 32.96
C ARG A 684 17.83 10.20 32.48
N VAL A 685 18.08 11.14 31.58
CA VAL A 685 19.43 11.43 31.09
C VAL A 685 20.36 11.78 32.25
N ASP A 686 19.93 12.68 33.17
CA ASP A 686 20.73 13.06 34.33
C ASP A 686 21.09 11.87 35.23
N LYS A 687 20.12 10.99 35.51
CA LYS A 687 20.35 9.81 36.36
C LYS A 687 21.26 8.77 35.72
N ILE A 688 21.13 8.55 34.41
CA ILE A 688 22.01 7.61 33.70
C ILE A 688 23.44 8.15 33.67
N MET A 689 23.62 9.45 33.44
CA MET A 689 24.95 10.08 33.51
C MET A 689 25.56 9.98 34.91
N GLN A 690 24.75 10.16 35.97
CA GLN A 690 25.18 9.95 37.36
C GLN A 690 25.58 8.50 37.63
N ALA A 691 24.80 7.53 37.16
CA ALA A 691 25.11 6.11 37.32
C ALA A 691 26.47 5.75 36.70
N VAL A 692 26.83 6.33 35.55
CA VAL A 692 28.17 6.14 34.97
C VAL A 692 29.26 6.81 35.81
N ALA A 693 29.00 8.01 36.35
CA ALA A 693 29.97 8.72 37.19
C ALA A 693 30.23 8.02 38.53
N GLU A 694 29.23 7.35 39.11
CA GLU A 694 29.35 6.56 40.34
C GLU A 694 30.14 5.26 40.12
N VAL A 695 30.08 4.69 38.91
CA VAL A 695 30.88 3.53 38.50
C VAL A 695 32.27 4.00 37.99
N ALA A 696 32.96 4.76 38.84
CA ALA A 696 34.20 5.51 38.60
C ALA A 696 35.43 4.70 38.08
N THR A 697 35.25 3.45 37.67
CA THR A 697 36.29 2.53 37.14
C THR A 697 35.98 1.97 35.74
N MET A 698 35.01 2.51 35.00
CA MET A 698 34.74 2.09 33.62
C MET A 698 35.66 2.76 32.58
N THR A 699 36.96 2.48 32.61
CA THR A 699 37.82 2.74 31.45
C THR A 699 37.56 1.73 30.33
N GLU A 700 37.18 0.50 30.67
CA GLU A 700 36.89 -0.57 29.70
C GLU A 700 35.45 -0.52 29.16
N TRP A 701 35.28 -0.93 27.91
CA TRP A 701 33.98 -1.11 27.25
C TRP A 701 33.54 -2.55 27.50
N LYS A 702 32.38 -2.76 28.15
CA LYS A 702 31.91 -4.10 28.49
C LYS A 702 30.88 -4.59 27.48
N GLU A 703 31.06 -5.80 26.99
CA GLU A 703 30.09 -6.44 26.08
C GLU A 703 28.77 -6.71 26.82
N GLY A 704 27.64 -6.38 26.20
CA GLY A 704 26.30 -6.54 26.77
C GLY A 704 25.76 -5.40 27.66
N GLU A 705 26.58 -4.40 28.03
CA GLU A 705 26.14 -3.21 28.79
C GLU A 705 25.83 -2.02 27.86
N VAL A 706 24.74 -2.12 27.10
CA VAL A 706 24.38 -1.21 26.00
C VAL A 706 24.11 0.22 26.49
N VAL A 707 23.36 0.36 27.59
CA VAL A 707 22.91 1.67 28.11
C VAL A 707 24.05 2.41 28.78
N LEU A 708 24.85 1.74 29.61
CA LEU A 708 26.00 2.32 30.28
C LEU A 708 27.11 2.68 29.29
N ASN A 709 27.40 1.81 28.31
CA ASN A 709 28.34 2.15 27.22
C ASN A 709 27.85 3.35 26.41
N GLY A 710 26.54 3.41 26.11
CA GLY A 710 25.94 4.53 25.39
C GLY A 710 26.01 5.83 26.19
N ALA A 711 25.85 5.75 27.52
CA ALA A 711 25.98 6.89 28.40
C ALA A 711 27.42 7.40 28.53
N LYS A 712 28.38 6.49 28.64
CA LYS A 712 29.82 6.81 28.57
C LYS A 712 30.17 7.50 27.26
N LEU A 713 29.70 6.97 26.13
CA LEU A 713 29.88 7.58 24.81
C LEU A 713 29.25 8.99 24.75
N GLY A 714 28.04 9.16 25.28
CA GLY A 714 27.36 10.46 25.34
C GLY A 714 28.11 11.50 26.19
N ILE A 715 28.74 11.08 27.30
CA ILE A 715 29.58 11.96 28.13
C ILE A 715 30.82 12.40 27.36
N LEU A 716 31.53 11.47 26.70
CA LEU A 716 32.72 11.80 25.89
C LEU A 716 32.40 12.78 24.75
N LEU A 717 31.27 12.59 24.07
CA LEU A 717 30.80 13.51 23.02
C LEU A 717 30.43 14.89 23.58
N LYS A 718 29.79 14.92 24.76
CA LYS A 718 29.41 16.17 25.42
C LYS A 718 30.63 16.98 25.85
N GLU A 719 31.58 16.34 26.53
CA GLU A 719 32.82 16.98 27.00
C GLU A 719 33.58 17.62 25.83
N GLU A 720 33.67 16.90 24.71
CA GLU A 720 34.29 17.41 23.50
C GLU A 720 33.51 18.58 22.89
N ALA A 721 32.18 18.48 22.76
CA ALA A 721 31.38 19.57 22.22
C ALA A 721 31.51 20.86 23.05
N THR A 722 31.80 20.74 24.35
CA THR A 722 31.95 21.87 25.28
C THR A 722 33.38 22.39 25.44
N ARG A 723 34.37 21.80 24.75
CA ARG A 723 35.79 22.06 25.04
C ARG A 723 36.27 23.42 24.53
N ASP A 724 36.02 23.81 23.27
CA ASP A 724 36.65 25.01 22.67
C ASP A 724 35.82 25.75 21.56
N ASN A 725 34.63 26.28 21.87
CA ASN A 725 33.73 27.13 21.01
C ASN A 725 32.66 26.39 20.15
N SER A 726 31.77 27.18 19.52
CA SER A 726 30.66 26.73 18.68
C SER A 726 31.06 25.85 17.48
N ILE A 727 32.34 25.86 17.08
CA ILE A 727 32.86 25.06 15.96
C ILE A 727 32.88 23.57 16.31
N GLN A 728 33.42 23.21 17.48
CA GLN A 728 33.51 21.82 17.93
C GLN A 728 32.12 21.22 18.22
N TRP A 729 31.18 22.07 18.60
CA TRP A 729 29.76 21.74 18.71
C TRP A 729 29.16 21.31 17.36
N GLU A 730 29.41 22.09 16.32
CA GLU A 730 28.97 21.80 14.95
C GLU A 730 29.63 20.53 14.39
N GLU A 731 30.92 20.35 14.65
CA GLU A 731 31.68 19.17 14.25
C GLU A 731 31.15 17.91 14.94
N THR A 732 30.81 17.97 16.23
CA THR A 732 30.26 16.82 16.96
C THR A 732 28.91 16.38 16.41
N TRP A 733 28.01 17.32 16.12
CA TRP A 733 26.73 17.00 15.48
C TRP A 733 26.90 16.48 14.05
N THR A 734 27.89 16.99 13.32
CA THR A 734 28.22 16.53 11.97
C THR A 734 28.79 15.11 12.00
N LEU A 735 29.66 14.80 12.97
CA LEU A 735 30.17 13.44 13.21
C LEU A 735 29.02 12.47 13.49
N LEU A 736 28.08 12.84 14.37
CA LEU A 736 26.90 12.02 14.65
C LEU A 736 26.05 11.80 13.40
N ALA A 737 25.83 12.84 12.59
CA ALA A 737 25.09 12.72 11.34
C ALA A 737 25.78 11.75 10.36
N ASP A 738 27.11 11.82 10.24
CA ASP A 738 27.90 10.93 9.39
C ASP A 738 27.85 9.47 9.88
N VAL A 739 28.00 9.24 11.19
CA VAL A 739 27.89 7.90 11.82
C VAL A 739 26.50 7.29 11.56
N TRP A 740 25.42 8.04 11.80
CA TRP A 740 24.06 7.55 11.55
C TRP A 740 23.76 7.32 10.07
N THR A 741 24.35 8.14 9.20
CA THR A 741 24.25 7.96 7.74
C THR A 741 24.94 6.67 7.29
N GLU A 742 26.16 6.40 7.79
CA GLU A 742 26.85 5.14 7.51
C GLU A 742 26.08 3.94 8.08
N LEU A 743 25.59 4.03 9.32
CA LEU A 743 24.83 2.96 9.97
C LEU A 743 23.58 2.60 9.16
N VAL A 744 22.74 3.58 8.79
CA VAL A 744 21.51 3.28 8.02
C VAL A 744 21.82 2.71 6.64
N VAL A 745 22.91 3.14 5.99
CA VAL A 745 23.39 2.56 4.73
C VAL A 745 23.93 1.14 4.92
N TYR A 746 24.60 0.86 6.03
CA TYR A 746 25.08 -0.49 6.37
C TYR A 746 23.93 -1.48 6.62
N LEU A 747 22.82 -0.98 7.20
CA LEU A 747 21.62 -1.79 7.47
C LEU A 747 20.86 -2.18 6.20
N ALA A 748 20.91 -1.35 5.15
CA ALA A 748 20.05 -1.50 3.99
C ALA A 748 20.34 -2.72 3.09
N PRO A 749 21.60 -3.07 2.75
CA PRO A 749 21.87 -4.25 1.94
C PRO A 749 21.47 -5.55 2.65
N SER A 750 20.67 -6.37 1.97
CA SER A 750 20.34 -7.72 2.43
C SER A 750 20.37 -8.69 1.24
N ASN A 751 21.24 -9.71 1.34
CA ASN A 751 21.37 -10.79 0.36
C ASN A 751 20.81 -12.12 0.89
N GLU A 752 20.50 -12.20 2.19
CA GLU A 752 19.95 -13.39 2.82
C GLU A 752 18.45 -13.51 2.49
N GLU A 753 18.05 -14.68 2.01
CA GLU A 753 16.68 -14.98 1.56
C GLU A 753 15.63 -14.68 2.65
N GLU A 754 15.93 -15.03 3.91
CA GLU A 754 15.07 -14.75 5.06
C GLU A 754 14.76 -13.26 5.25
N ARG A 755 15.71 -12.37 4.91
CA ARG A 755 15.55 -10.92 5.05
C ARG A 755 14.84 -10.28 3.87
N VAL A 756 15.03 -10.84 2.67
CA VAL A 756 14.20 -10.49 1.50
C VAL A 756 12.74 -10.84 1.80
N MET A 757 12.48 -11.97 2.46
CA MET A 757 11.14 -12.34 2.95
C MET A 757 10.66 -11.39 4.07
N GLY A 758 11.55 -10.89 4.93
CA GLY A 758 11.26 -9.84 5.90
C GLY A 758 10.72 -8.57 5.22
N HIS A 759 11.41 -8.08 4.18
CA HIS A 759 10.92 -6.97 3.37
C HIS A 759 9.58 -7.29 2.68
N GLU A 760 9.39 -8.50 2.12
CA GLU A 760 8.12 -8.94 1.52
C GLU A 760 6.95 -8.85 2.52
N SER A 761 7.17 -9.31 3.76
CA SER A 761 6.13 -9.34 4.79
C SER A 761 5.63 -7.94 5.18
N LEU A 762 6.49 -6.93 5.06
CA LEU A 762 6.19 -5.54 5.38
C LEU A 762 5.64 -4.73 4.19
N LEU A 763 5.71 -5.25 2.96
CA LEU A 763 5.00 -4.64 1.82
C LEU A 763 3.49 -4.56 2.06
N VAL A 764 2.94 -5.47 2.87
CA VAL A 764 1.51 -5.44 3.29
C VAL A 764 1.17 -4.13 4.01
N GLN A 765 2.14 -3.51 4.67
CA GLN A 765 1.98 -2.27 5.44
C GLN A 765 2.42 -1.01 4.66
N GLY A 766 2.73 -1.13 3.36
CA GLY A 766 3.20 -0.03 2.52
C GLY A 766 4.72 0.09 2.41
N GLY A 767 5.48 -0.84 3.02
CA GLY A 767 6.94 -0.78 3.06
C GLY A 767 7.47 0.24 4.07
N GLU A 768 8.73 0.08 4.47
CA GLU A 768 9.43 0.97 5.41
C GLU A 768 10.55 1.74 4.69
N PHE A 769 11.04 2.85 5.27
CA PHE A 769 12.13 3.65 4.66
C PHE A 769 13.38 2.81 4.32
N ILE A 770 13.74 1.85 5.18
CA ILE A 770 14.84 0.90 4.95
C ILE A 770 14.58 -0.03 3.75
N THR A 771 13.32 -0.31 3.41
CA THR A 771 12.97 -1.11 2.22
C THR A 771 13.30 -0.35 0.94
N MET A 772 13.16 0.98 0.94
CA MET A 772 13.56 1.82 -0.20
C MET A 772 15.09 1.91 -0.33
N LEU A 773 15.79 2.00 0.81
CA LEU A 773 17.25 1.96 0.83
C LEU A 773 17.79 0.59 0.38
N TRP A 774 17.12 -0.49 0.77
CA TRP A 774 17.41 -1.84 0.30
C TRP A 774 17.24 -1.93 -1.22
N ALA A 775 16.14 -1.44 -1.79
CA ALA A 775 15.95 -1.40 -3.24
C ALA A 775 17.06 -0.58 -3.94
N LEU A 776 17.44 0.57 -3.38
CA LEU A 776 18.49 1.43 -3.94
C LEU A 776 19.87 0.76 -3.91
N THR A 777 20.25 0.15 -2.78
CA THR A 777 21.52 -0.58 -2.62
C THR A 777 21.56 -1.81 -3.51
N THR A 778 20.42 -2.48 -3.70
CA THR A 778 20.24 -3.61 -4.61
C THR A 778 20.51 -3.24 -6.06
N HIS A 779 19.95 -2.12 -6.54
CA HIS A 779 20.19 -1.65 -7.92
C HIS A 779 21.61 -1.14 -8.14
N THR A 780 22.24 -0.60 -7.11
CA THR A 780 23.59 -0.01 -7.21
C THR A 780 24.71 -1.02 -6.96
N GLY A 781 24.37 -2.25 -6.56
CA GLY A 781 25.31 -3.34 -6.29
C GLY A 781 26.08 -3.16 -4.97
N ILE A 782 25.57 -2.34 -4.05
CA ILE A 782 26.23 -2.12 -2.76
C ILE A 782 25.91 -3.29 -1.84
N THR A 783 26.93 -4.00 -1.40
CA THR A 783 26.81 -5.15 -0.50
C THR A 783 27.50 -4.88 0.82
N ARG A 784 27.10 -5.64 1.85
CA ARG A 784 27.85 -5.70 3.10
C ARG A 784 29.10 -6.58 2.94
N PRO A 785 30.20 -6.30 3.65
CA PRO A 785 31.31 -7.24 3.83
C PRO A 785 30.92 -8.62 4.35
#